data_AF-A0A954UJ28-F1
#
_entry.id   AF-A0A954UJ28-F1
#
_cell.length_a   1.000
_cell.length_b   1.000
_cell.length_c   1.000
_cell.angle_alpha   90.00
_cell.angle_beta   90.00
_cell.angle_gamma   90.00
#
_symmetry.space_group_name_H-M   'P 1'
#
loop_
_entity.id
_entity.type
_entity.pdbx_description
1 polymer ?
#
loop_
_entity_poly.entity_id
_entity_poly.type
_entity_poly.pdbx_seq_one_letter_code
_entity_poly.pdbx_strand_id
1 'polypeptide(L)'
;MFDRLIDARDTVLQQFRRTSKLAKSRVTSGHSRRSFRMERLESRCVLDSTVVFSEIMYHPRDTTLHPTDSNESLEWIEIHNLMSIDMDLSGWRVDGIDYAFAPGSIIPADAYWVIAKSPADFAAVSGIADALGPYDGQLSNSGERLQLVNNSERVMDEVTYDDRGAWPLGADGSGASLAKHAPNLASATAESWLASRQLGGTPGRANSVTSEPIAAGTLAFREVAGANDAQFQIELQNLSDETLASGAFRITSSDGLHGDTLLTVAIAPTQRLVVAEQQLGYRPARGERLFLLDDAGHLLDAVEINTATVARLEPPDPQVDPLQDPWYTATESTFGAANRIDLESDIVINEIMYHAPGVASIPAVPPTYELTTLLSMTGEQTWRYRDVSTGLAENWYDEAHVIGNDGWKSGVTPIGYDRDQLPLELATTLPSPATVFPPIRTYYFETEFEIDSDQLESAGTLLLSHYLDDGAVFYLNGSELARVNLPAGTITNQTLASSVNNATVSEPIELASDQLRIGTNRFAVEVHQDSVSSPDIVFAAELSWGREVMPGTAAQPFRESPEEWLEFFNRSPSRAIDVSGWQIQAGIEYTFPSGTIIQPQGYLVVANDPAQFANGNQIPSAVLGPFSGSLSNRSDMIRLVDSRGNLADEVQYFDGGRWSDRADGGGSSLELRDALAANERPESWAASAKNGAPQWQTISYQGIAQPDGTTNGVTSRYQEFIMGLLDSGEFLIDDISIVEAPSGAAIERVQNGSFDGDELGAEPEHWRIQGTHHGQVVVDPLNPENHVLHVAATGVMEDRFNHAEATFADGAAIQLGQEYLISFRAMWLSGSNQLTTRLYFNRVAKTHQLDRSTSVGTPGARNSQAIENAGPTISKLSHHPAVPDAEQPVEVVAHAADPQSVGRLLLSYSVQEGDWQHLEMQSNGRGEYRGEIPGQAAATTVQFYVTAIDGWAASSQFPSDGAGSRALYRVQDGRASQRGLHNFRIVMTPSDLTRLHSRTNILSNDRIGATVIYDESEVFYDVGVRLKGSNAGRGDNTYVGFNVQFDPMQLFRGVHDSVAIDRSGRSSPTPNTQDEILIKHIANHAGDIPMMYDDLVYVVTNNRVLNRTALLMMARYGDEFLDSQYDNGSAGTTFRLDIAYVPNSTVGNNPEGTKLATPYSHPTPTKDLQDLGDDVELYRTHLLIRNNRAADDYGRMIELSKAMSVRGADQVAAVASIIDLDQWARVFALQSLTGAADTYTQGELHHNIQFYVRPED
;
A
#
# COMPACT_ATOMS: atom_id res chain seq x y z
N MET A 1 -11.47 -34.57 -28.54
CA MET A 1 -11.96 -33.28 -28.01
C MET A 1 -10.78 -32.41 -27.61
N PHE A 2 -9.83 -32.95 -26.84
CA PHE A 2 -8.50 -32.36 -26.58
C PHE A 2 -7.72 -31.96 -27.86
N ASP A 3 -7.61 -32.84 -28.86
CA ASP A 3 -6.88 -32.51 -30.10
C ASP A 3 -7.55 -31.39 -30.93
N ARG A 4 -8.87 -31.22 -30.82
CA ARG A 4 -9.60 -30.15 -31.52
C ARG A 4 -9.47 -28.79 -30.81
N LEU A 5 -9.16 -28.78 -29.51
CA LEU A 5 -8.86 -27.58 -28.74
C LEU A 5 -7.42 -27.09 -28.97
N ILE A 6 -6.48 -28.03 -29.19
CA ILE A 6 -5.09 -27.71 -29.56
C ILE A 6 -5.02 -27.07 -30.95
N ASP A 7 -5.74 -27.62 -31.94
CA ASP A 7 -5.81 -27.03 -33.29
C ASP A 7 -6.48 -25.64 -33.31
N ALA A 8 -7.49 -25.43 -32.46
CA ALA A 8 -8.14 -24.12 -32.32
C ALA A 8 -7.20 -23.08 -31.67
N ARG A 9 -6.45 -23.49 -30.63
CA ARG A 9 -5.40 -22.68 -29.98
C ARG A 9 -4.31 -22.27 -30.97
N ASP A 10 -3.80 -23.20 -31.78
CA ASP A 10 -2.73 -22.90 -32.74
C ASP A 10 -3.20 -21.97 -33.87
N THR A 11 -4.48 -22.06 -34.25
CA THR A 11 -5.08 -21.17 -35.25
C THR A 11 -5.27 -19.74 -34.72
N VAL A 12 -5.69 -19.60 -33.45
CA VAL A 12 -5.83 -18.30 -32.77
C VAL A 12 -4.46 -17.67 -32.47
N LEU A 13 -3.48 -18.46 -32.01
CA LEU A 13 -2.10 -18.00 -31.78
C LEU A 13 -1.40 -17.57 -33.08
N GLN A 14 -1.69 -18.20 -34.22
CA GLN A 14 -1.18 -17.74 -35.52
C GLN A 14 -1.84 -16.44 -36.00
N GLN A 15 -3.10 -16.18 -35.64
CA GLN A 15 -3.76 -14.89 -35.91
C GLN A 15 -3.19 -13.77 -35.03
N PHE A 16 -2.94 -14.03 -33.73
CA PHE A 16 -2.32 -13.05 -32.82
C PHE A 16 -0.86 -12.73 -33.16
N ARG A 17 -0.08 -13.71 -33.62
CA ARG A 17 1.30 -13.48 -34.11
C ARG A 17 1.38 -12.69 -35.41
N ARG A 18 0.27 -12.60 -36.17
CA ARG A 18 0.18 -11.78 -37.39
C ARG A 18 -0.20 -10.33 -37.09
N THR A 19 -1.00 -10.07 -36.06
CA THR A 19 -1.34 -8.71 -35.62
C THR A 19 -0.20 -8.04 -34.86
N SER A 20 0.56 -8.78 -34.03
CA SER A 20 1.71 -8.22 -33.30
C SER A 20 2.91 -7.85 -34.20
N LYS A 21 3.06 -8.49 -35.37
CA LYS A 21 4.08 -8.12 -36.36
C LYS A 21 3.73 -6.88 -37.19
N LEU A 22 2.46 -6.47 -37.25
CA LEU A 22 2.03 -5.28 -37.98
C LEU A 22 2.18 -3.98 -37.17
N ALA A 23 2.26 -4.06 -35.84
CA ALA A 23 2.51 -2.91 -34.96
C ALA A 23 4.00 -2.48 -34.88
N LYS A 24 4.96 -3.36 -35.26
CA LYS A 24 6.42 -3.10 -35.12
C LYS A 24 7.13 -2.54 -36.37
N SER A 25 6.44 -2.18 -37.46
CA SER A 25 7.12 -1.84 -38.75
C SER A 25 6.83 -0.47 -39.38
N ARG A 26 6.54 0.57 -38.58
CA ARG A 26 6.34 1.92 -39.16
C ARG A 26 6.96 3.08 -38.36
N VAL A 27 8.27 3.03 -38.13
CA VAL A 27 9.07 4.26 -37.95
C VAL A 27 10.45 4.07 -38.60
N THR A 28 10.58 4.46 -39.86
CA THR A 28 11.87 4.80 -40.47
C THR A 28 11.73 6.14 -41.17
N SER A 29 12.09 7.22 -40.47
CA SER A 29 12.45 8.48 -41.11
C SER A 29 13.50 9.17 -40.25
N GLY A 30 14.72 9.22 -40.78
CA GLY A 30 15.85 9.86 -40.12
C GLY A 30 15.61 11.34 -39.90
N HIS A 31 15.64 11.75 -38.64
CA HIS A 31 15.96 13.10 -38.19
C HIS A 31 16.86 12.93 -36.96
N SER A 32 18.00 13.63 -36.97
CA SER A 32 18.92 13.76 -35.84
C SER A 32 18.15 14.18 -34.58
N ARG A 33 17.83 13.23 -33.71
CA ARG A 33 17.27 13.52 -32.38
C ARG A 33 18.43 13.84 -31.45
N ARG A 34 18.44 15.08 -30.94
CA ARG A 34 19.02 15.36 -29.62
C ARG A 34 18.44 14.34 -28.65
N SER A 35 19.27 13.68 -27.86
CA SER A 35 18.78 12.81 -26.79
C SER A 35 18.06 13.69 -25.77
N PHE A 36 16.73 13.68 -25.81
CA PHE A 36 15.97 13.95 -24.60
C PHE A 36 16.14 12.70 -23.74
N ARG A 37 16.95 12.80 -22.68
CA ARG A 37 16.80 11.90 -21.53
C ARG A 37 15.44 12.28 -20.93
N MET A 38 14.41 11.50 -21.21
CA MET A 38 13.34 11.38 -20.22
C MET A 38 13.91 10.42 -19.19
N GLU A 39 14.28 10.95 -18.03
CA GLU A 39 14.45 10.09 -16.86
C GLU A 39 13.08 9.48 -16.55
N ARG A 40 13.06 8.16 -16.39
CA ARG A 40 11.92 7.47 -15.81
C ARG A 40 11.86 7.92 -14.35
N LEU A 41 10.65 8.23 -13.86
CA LEU A 41 10.34 8.23 -12.43
C LEU A 41 10.99 6.98 -11.82
N GLU A 42 11.65 7.09 -10.68
CA GLU A 42 12.22 5.92 -10.00
C GLU A 42 11.13 4.86 -9.87
N SER A 43 11.31 3.73 -10.55
CA SER A 43 10.47 2.56 -10.35
C SER A 43 10.82 2.00 -8.98
N ARG A 44 10.17 2.49 -7.93
CA ARG A 44 10.41 2.05 -6.54
C ARG A 44 9.75 0.69 -6.34
N CYS A 45 10.38 -0.32 -6.90
CA CYS A 45 9.96 -1.71 -6.85
C CYS A 45 10.31 -2.30 -5.48
N VAL A 46 9.31 -2.61 -4.66
CA VAL A 46 9.52 -3.34 -3.40
C VAL A 46 9.79 -4.81 -3.72
N LEU A 47 10.84 -5.38 -3.13
CA LEU A 47 11.44 -6.67 -3.51
C LEU A 47 10.85 -7.84 -2.70
N ASP A 48 11.09 -9.11 -3.05
CA ASP A 48 10.58 -10.25 -2.26
C ASP A 48 11.61 -10.78 -1.25
N SER A 49 12.90 -10.48 -1.42
CA SER A 49 14.00 -10.94 -0.55
C SER A 49 14.05 -12.47 -0.35
N THR A 50 13.76 -13.23 -1.41
CA THR A 50 13.89 -14.71 -1.41
C THR A 50 15.33 -15.13 -1.69
N VAL A 51 15.84 -14.66 -2.84
CA VAL A 51 17.26 -14.74 -3.21
C VAL A 51 17.71 -13.31 -3.45
N VAL A 52 18.82 -12.92 -2.83
CA VAL A 52 19.30 -11.52 -2.82
C VAL A 52 20.72 -11.41 -3.32
N PHE A 53 21.11 -10.26 -3.87
CA PHE A 53 22.50 -9.91 -4.07
C PHE A 53 23.22 -9.78 -2.72
N SER A 54 24.37 -10.45 -2.60
CA SER A 54 25.19 -10.44 -1.38
C SER A 54 26.52 -9.72 -1.59
N GLU A 55 27.13 -9.84 -2.77
CA GLU A 55 28.46 -9.27 -3.05
C GLU A 55 28.64 -9.01 -4.56
N ILE A 56 29.28 -7.90 -4.93
CA ILE A 56 29.46 -7.44 -6.32
C ILE A 56 30.91 -7.01 -6.52
N MET A 57 31.62 -7.63 -7.45
CA MET A 57 32.95 -7.23 -7.89
C MET A 57 32.86 -6.56 -9.26
N TYR A 58 32.58 -5.25 -9.27
CA TYR A 58 32.41 -4.50 -10.51
C TYR A 58 33.71 -3.93 -11.07
N HIS A 59 34.73 -3.66 -10.23
CA HIS A 59 36.01 -3.12 -10.70
C HIS A 59 37.22 -3.86 -10.08
N PRO A 60 37.56 -5.07 -10.58
CA PRO A 60 38.69 -5.85 -10.09
C PRO A 60 40.02 -5.11 -10.29
N ARG A 61 40.94 -5.25 -9.34
CA ARG A 61 42.31 -4.69 -9.44
C ARG A 61 43.06 -5.31 -10.61
N ASP A 62 43.84 -4.51 -11.35
CA ASP A 62 44.77 -4.99 -12.38
C ASP A 62 45.84 -5.94 -11.79
N THR A 63 45.86 -7.18 -12.29
CA THR A 63 46.70 -8.30 -11.82
C THR A 63 47.56 -8.90 -12.93
N THR A 64 48.02 -8.12 -13.92
CA THR A 64 49.09 -8.53 -14.87
C THR A 64 48.87 -9.81 -15.72
N LEU A 65 47.72 -10.49 -15.61
CA LEU A 65 47.47 -11.75 -16.31
C LEU A 65 47.25 -11.55 -17.83
N HIS A 66 46.78 -10.37 -18.25
CA HIS A 66 46.64 -9.99 -19.66
C HIS A 66 47.00 -8.51 -19.89
N PRO A 67 48.18 -8.18 -20.47
CA PRO A 67 48.68 -6.79 -20.60
C PRO A 67 47.88 -5.86 -21.53
N THR A 68 46.71 -6.28 -22.02
CA THR A 68 45.95 -5.57 -23.06
C THR A 68 44.43 -5.57 -22.86
N ASP A 69 43.90 -6.31 -21.89
CA ASP A 69 42.48 -6.32 -21.56
C ASP A 69 42.34 -5.79 -20.14
N SER A 70 41.43 -4.84 -19.93
CA SER A 70 40.99 -4.43 -18.60
C SER A 70 40.64 -5.68 -17.78
N ASN A 71 40.88 -5.67 -16.47
CA ASN A 71 40.68 -6.83 -15.59
C ASN A 71 39.20 -7.26 -15.41
N GLU A 72 38.33 -6.82 -16.33
CA GLU A 72 36.91 -7.11 -16.44
C GLU A 72 36.62 -8.62 -16.49
N SER A 73 37.53 -9.47 -17.01
CA SER A 73 37.31 -10.93 -16.99
C SER A 73 37.18 -11.52 -15.59
N LEU A 74 37.61 -10.78 -14.56
CA LEU A 74 37.50 -11.13 -13.15
C LEU A 74 36.27 -10.51 -12.46
N GLU A 75 35.36 -9.87 -13.19
CA GLU A 75 34.08 -9.39 -12.67
C GLU A 75 33.15 -10.55 -12.29
N TRP A 76 32.42 -10.39 -11.19
CA TRP A 76 31.43 -11.35 -10.74
C TRP A 76 30.39 -10.71 -9.82
N ILE A 77 29.25 -11.37 -9.72
CA ILE A 77 28.20 -11.08 -8.73
C ILE A 77 27.93 -12.33 -7.90
N GLU A 78 27.49 -12.15 -6.67
CA GLU A 78 27.07 -13.22 -5.78
C GLU A 78 25.63 -13.00 -5.33
N ILE A 79 24.89 -14.11 -5.27
CA ILE A 79 23.54 -14.19 -4.73
C ILE A 79 23.49 -15.17 -3.56
N HIS A 80 22.62 -14.88 -2.59
CA HIS A 80 22.39 -15.70 -1.39
C HIS A 80 20.91 -16.08 -1.28
N ASN A 81 20.63 -17.36 -1.04
CA ASN A 81 19.28 -17.85 -0.76
C ASN A 81 18.94 -17.67 0.72
N LEU A 82 18.06 -16.73 1.06
CA LEU A 82 17.65 -16.47 2.45
C LEU A 82 16.69 -17.53 3.01
N MET A 83 16.21 -18.45 2.17
CA MET A 83 15.21 -19.43 2.53
C MET A 83 15.80 -20.64 3.25
N SER A 84 14.97 -21.25 4.11
CA SER A 84 15.28 -22.56 4.72
C SER A 84 15.07 -23.75 3.77
N ILE A 85 14.68 -23.47 2.52
CA ILE A 85 14.38 -24.45 1.47
C ILE A 85 15.22 -24.18 0.22
N ASP A 86 15.40 -25.22 -0.58
CA ASP A 86 16.04 -25.13 -1.89
C ASP A 86 15.15 -24.32 -2.85
N MET A 87 15.78 -23.42 -3.60
CA MET A 87 15.10 -22.51 -4.52
C MET A 87 15.43 -22.85 -5.98
N ASP A 88 14.38 -23.05 -6.79
CA ASP A 88 14.52 -23.27 -8.22
C ASP A 88 14.54 -21.94 -8.97
N LEU A 89 15.68 -21.62 -9.57
CA LEU A 89 15.94 -20.41 -10.36
C LEU A 89 15.80 -20.67 -11.86
N SER A 90 15.26 -21.83 -12.28
CA SER A 90 15.09 -22.16 -13.70
C SER A 90 14.33 -21.05 -14.46
N GLY A 91 14.97 -20.46 -15.47
CA GLY A 91 14.37 -19.39 -16.26
C GLY A 91 14.35 -18.02 -15.59
N TRP A 92 14.90 -17.89 -14.38
CA TRP A 92 15.21 -16.58 -13.81
C TRP A 92 16.35 -15.94 -14.61
N ARG A 93 16.53 -14.63 -14.42
CA ARG A 93 17.63 -13.89 -15.04
C ARG A 93 18.15 -12.77 -14.14
N VAL A 94 19.34 -12.30 -14.46
CA VAL A 94 19.93 -11.08 -13.93
C VAL A 94 20.02 -10.06 -15.06
N ASP A 95 19.14 -9.06 -15.01
CA ASP A 95 19.19 -7.91 -15.91
C ASP A 95 20.35 -6.98 -15.47
N GLY A 96 21.01 -6.35 -16.44
CA GLY A 96 22.26 -5.58 -16.26
C GLY A 96 23.49 -6.31 -16.81
N ILE A 97 23.55 -7.63 -16.63
CA ILE A 97 24.60 -8.51 -17.18
C ILE A 97 24.06 -9.58 -18.14
N ASP A 98 22.82 -9.43 -18.60
CA ASP A 98 22.14 -10.31 -19.54
C ASP A 98 22.28 -11.83 -19.25
N TYR A 99 22.29 -12.22 -17.96
CA TYR A 99 22.51 -13.61 -17.55
C TYR A 99 21.19 -14.33 -17.29
N ALA A 100 20.99 -15.53 -17.86
CA ALA A 100 19.81 -16.35 -17.62
C ALA A 100 20.19 -17.70 -17.01
N PHE A 101 19.46 -18.10 -15.96
CA PHE A 101 19.66 -19.38 -15.30
C PHE A 101 19.10 -20.53 -16.14
N ALA A 102 19.93 -21.55 -16.37
CA ALA A 102 19.53 -22.72 -17.13
C ALA A 102 18.47 -23.55 -16.38
N PRO A 103 17.63 -24.33 -17.09
CA PRO A 103 16.72 -25.28 -16.45
C PRO A 103 17.45 -26.25 -15.52
N GLY A 104 16.93 -26.45 -14.31
CA GLY A 104 17.52 -27.26 -13.26
C GLY A 104 18.50 -26.51 -12.34
N SER A 105 18.57 -25.18 -12.43
CA SER A 105 19.37 -24.34 -11.54
C SER A 105 18.70 -24.25 -10.17
N ILE A 106 19.05 -25.13 -9.24
CA ILE A 106 18.51 -25.17 -7.88
C ILE A 106 19.58 -24.73 -6.88
N ILE A 107 19.41 -23.55 -6.28
CA ILE A 107 20.28 -23.06 -5.21
C ILE A 107 19.83 -23.68 -3.86
N PRO A 108 20.71 -24.36 -3.12
CA PRO A 108 20.31 -24.96 -1.84
C PRO A 108 19.89 -23.91 -0.80
N ALA A 109 19.13 -24.34 0.22
CA ALA A 109 18.83 -23.51 1.39
C ALA A 109 20.10 -22.88 1.99
N ASP A 110 20.04 -21.58 2.31
CA ASP A 110 21.14 -20.79 2.90
C ASP A 110 22.47 -20.77 2.09
N ALA A 111 22.44 -21.17 0.82
CA ALA A 111 23.63 -21.24 -0.02
C ALA A 111 23.93 -19.95 -0.78
N TYR A 112 25.22 -19.76 -1.10
CA TYR A 112 25.75 -18.65 -1.91
C TYR A 112 26.18 -19.17 -3.29
N TRP A 113 25.81 -18.45 -4.34
CA TRP A 113 26.24 -18.73 -5.72
C TRP A 113 26.93 -17.53 -6.34
N VAL A 114 28.06 -17.78 -6.98
CA VAL A 114 28.85 -16.77 -7.71
C VAL A 114 28.58 -16.91 -9.20
N ILE A 115 28.29 -15.80 -9.87
CA ILE A 115 28.09 -15.70 -11.32
C ILE A 115 29.23 -14.83 -11.85
N ALA A 116 30.17 -15.44 -12.56
CA ALA A 116 31.40 -14.81 -13.03
C ALA A 116 31.36 -14.55 -14.54
N LYS A 117 31.98 -13.45 -14.97
CA LYS A 117 32.11 -13.11 -16.40
C LYS A 117 32.92 -14.18 -17.13
N SER A 118 34.06 -14.56 -16.57
CA SER A 118 34.88 -15.70 -17.00
C SER A 118 35.07 -16.65 -15.83
N PRO A 119 34.27 -17.73 -15.71
CA PRO A 119 34.44 -18.71 -14.63
C PRO A 119 35.84 -19.32 -14.58
N ALA A 120 36.49 -19.47 -15.74
CA ALA A 120 37.85 -20.00 -15.82
C ALA A 120 38.90 -19.05 -15.22
N ASP A 121 38.83 -17.76 -15.54
CA ASP A 121 39.77 -16.76 -15.04
C ASP A 121 39.50 -16.46 -13.56
N PHE A 122 38.22 -16.38 -13.19
CA PHE A 122 37.81 -16.28 -11.79
C PHE A 122 38.36 -17.45 -10.97
N ALA A 123 38.17 -18.70 -11.42
CA ALA A 123 38.69 -19.87 -10.72
C ALA A 123 40.22 -19.88 -10.61
N ALA A 124 40.93 -19.34 -11.60
CA ALA A 124 42.38 -19.24 -11.59
C ALA A 124 42.90 -18.27 -10.50
N VAL A 125 42.12 -17.24 -10.16
CA VAL A 125 42.48 -16.23 -9.15
C VAL A 125 41.92 -16.57 -7.77
N SER A 126 40.63 -16.96 -7.69
CA SER A 126 39.93 -17.21 -6.42
C SER A 126 40.12 -18.63 -5.87
N GLY A 127 40.43 -19.59 -6.75
CA GLY A 127 40.45 -21.02 -6.41
C GLY A 127 39.07 -21.69 -6.33
N ILE A 128 37.99 -20.97 -6.69
CA ILE A 128 36.61 -21.47 -6.68
C ILE A 128 36.24 -21.96 -8.08
N ALA A 129 36.07 -23.28 -8.24
CA ALA A 129 35.86 -23.91 -9.55
C ALA A 129 34.40 -23.95 -10.04
N ASP A 130 33.43 -23.81 -9.12
CA ASP A 130 32.01 -24.06 -9.40
C ASP A 130 31.20 -22.76 -9.60
N ALA A 131 31.87 -21.66 -9.96
CA ALA A 131 31.18 -20.42 -10.33
C ALA A 131 30.35 -20.60 -11.60
N LEU A 132 29.14 -20.03 -11.60
CA LEU A 132 28.26 -19.95 -12.76
C LEU A 132 28.78 -18.93 -13.77
N GLY A 133 28.26 -18.99 -15.00
CA GLY A 133 28.67 -18.15 -16.13
C GLY A 133 29.10 -18.97 -17.36
N PRO A 134 29.76 -18.36 -18.35
CA PRO A 134 30.01 -16.92 -18.46
C PRO A 134 28.71 -16.13 -18.65
N TYR A 135 28.69 -14.86 -18.24
CA TYR A 135 27.66 -13.90 -18.65
C TYR A 135 28.18 -12.99 -19.76
N ASP A 136 27.27 -12.42 -20.55
CA ASP A 136 27.58 -11.46 -21.61
C ASP A 136 27.50 -10.02 -21.06
N GLY A 137 28.30 -9.08 -21.57
CA GLY A 137 28.33 -7.69 -21.07
C GLY A 137 29.47 -7.40 -20.08
N GLN A 138 29.39 -6.28 -19.37
CA GLN A 138 30.38 -5.83 -18.39
C GLN A 138 29.70 -5.06 -17.27
N LEU A 139 30.20 -5.20 -16.06
CA LEU A 139 29.76 -4.34 -14.97
C LEU A 139 30.28 -2.91 -15.19
N SER A 140 29.50 -1.90 -14.80
CA SER A 140 29.89 -0.50 -14.92
C SER A 140 30.74 -0.06 -13.73
N ASN A 141 31.99 0.33 -14.00
CA ASN A 141 32.86 0.94 -12.98
C ASN A 141 32.36 2.27 -12.43
N SER A 142 31.30 2.85 -13.02
CA SER A 142 30.67 4.09 -12.53
C SER A 142 29.24 3.89 -12.06
N GLY A 143 28.88 2.64 -11.71
CA GLY A 143 27.54 2.30 -11.26
C GLY A 143 26.60 1.87 -12.38
N GLU A 144 25.67 0.98 -12.03
CA GLU A 144 24.55 0.55 -12.85
C GLU A 144 23.46 -0.08 -11.98
N ARG A 145 22.35 -0.43 -12.64
CA ARG A 145 21.23 -1.15 -12.03
C ARG A 145 21.29 -2.64 -12.38
N LEU A 146 21.29 -3.47 -11.35
CA LEU A 146 21.17 -4.92 -11.44
C LEU A 146 19.81 -5.36 -10.90
N GLN A 147 19.10 -6.23 -11.63
CA GLN A 147 17.84 -6.80 -11.16
C GLN A 147 17.86 -8.33 -11.28
N LEU A 148 17.47 -9.01 -10.21
CA LEU A 148 17.15 -10.43 -10.24
C LEU A 148 15.66 -10.59 -10.55
N VAL A 149 15.31 -11.20 -11.68
CA VAL A 149 13.93 -11.33 -12.15
C VAL A 149 13.56 -12.80 -12.31
N ASN A 150 12.40 -13.21 -11.78
CA ASN A 150 11.94 -14.59 -11.91
C ASN A 150 11.34 -14.88 -13.31
N ASN A 151 10.95 -16.13 -13.53
CA ASN A 151 10.36 -16.59 -14.79
C ASN A 151 8.88 -16.18 -15.01
N SER A 152 8.30 -15.39 -14.09
CA SER A 152 6.98 -14.74 -14.21
C SER A 152 7.12 -13.21 -14.30
N GLU A 153 8.30 -12.70 -14.67
CA GLU A 153 8.61 -11.27 -14.82
C GLU A 153 8.49 -10.45 -13.51
N ARG A 154 8.53 -11.11 -12.35
CA ARG A 154 8.56 -10.45 -11.05
C ARG A 154 9.99 -10.13 -10.64
N VAL A 155 10.22 -8.89 -10.22
CA VAL A 155 11.51 -8.45 -9.67
C VAL A 155 11.65 -9.01 -8.25
N MET A 156 12.70 -9.81 -8.03
CA MET A 156 12.93 -10.54 -6.79
C MET A 156 13.91 -9.82 -5.87
N ASP A 157 14.93 -9.19 -6.44
CA ASP A 157 15.90 -8.33 -5.76
C ASP A 157 16.49 -7.31 -6.74
N GLU A 158 16.96 -6.17 -6.25
CA GLU A 158 17.50 -5.09 -7.08
C GLU A 158 18.53 -4.26 -6.31
N VAL A 159 19.55 -3.80 -7.04
CA VAL A 159 20.50 -2.82 -6.55
C VAL A 159 20.90 -1.87 -7.69
N THR A 160 20.87 -0.57 -7.42
CA THR A 160 21.49 0.44 -8.29
C THR A 160 22.71 0.98 -7.59
N TYR A 161 23.86 0.34 -7.81
CA TYR A 161 25.11 0.73 -7.16
C TYR A 161 25.77 1.89 -7.89
N ASP A 162 26.59 2.66 -7.18
CA ASP A 162 27.38 3.78 -7.72
C ASP A 162 28.84 3.68 -7.22
N ASP A 163 29.73 4.44 -7.85
CA ASP A 163 31.15 4.57 -7.48
C ASP A 163 31.44 5.81 -6.63
N ARG A 164 30.40 6.59 -6.28
CA ARG A 164 30.46 7.84 -5.52
C ARG A 164 29.25 8.01 -4.57
N GLY A 165 29.20 9.16 -3.89
CA GLY A 165 28.11 9.53 -2.99
C GLY A 165 28.13 8.74 -1.70
N ALA A 166 27.00 8.14 -1.34
CA ALA A 166 26.89 7.28 -0.16
C ALA A 166 27.49 5.87 -0.37
N TRP A 167 27.86 5.50 -1.61
CA TRP A 167 28.41 4.19 -1.93
C TRP A 167 29.90 4.07 -1.54
N PRO A 168 30.36 2.88 -1.09
CA PRO A 168 31.75 2.69 -0.68
C PRO A 168 32.78 2.87 -1.82
N LEU A 169 33.55 3.96 -1.77
CA LEU A 169 34.65 4.25 -2.72
C LEU A 169 35.68 3.12 -2.82
N GLY A 170 35.84 2.36 -1.74
CA GLY A 170 36.79 1.27 -1.64
C GLY A 170 36.56 0.13 -2.64
N ALA A 171 35.32 -0.07 -3.10
CA ALA A 171 34.99 -1.13 -4.06
C ALA A 171 35.36 -0.77 -5.50
N ASP A 172 35.70 0.49 -5.79
CA ASP A 172 35.99 0.95 -7.14
C ASP A 172 37.48 0.87 -7.48
N GLY A 173 37.96 -0.28 -7.96
CA GLY A 173 39.30 -0.41 -8.56
C GLY A 173 40.43 -0.74 -7.57
N SER A 174 40.16 -0.79 -6.27
CA SER A 174 41.12 -1.29 -5.28
C SER A 174 41.33 -2.81 -5.38
N GLY A 175 40.33 -3.52 -5.93
CA GLY A 175 40.19 -4.96 -5.92
C GLY A 175 39.34 -5.49 -4.77
N ALA A 176 38.82 -4.64 -3.88
CA ALA A 176 37.72 -5.00 -2.98
C ALA A 176 36.39 -5.03 -3.75
N SER A 177 35.51 -5.94 -3.37
CA SER A 177 34.11 -6.01 -3.81
C SER A 177 33.25 -5.07 -2.97
N LEU A 178 32.08 -4.73 -3.50
CA LEU A 178 30.96 -4.19 -2.76
C LEU A 178 30.23 -5.35 -2.07
N ALA A 179 30.18 -5.38 -0.74
CA ALA A 179 29.68 -6.51 0.05
C ALA A 179 28.60 -6.06 1.02
N LYS A 180 27.46 -6.75 1.03
CA LYS A 180 26.35 -6.45 1.96
C LYS A 180 26.77 -6.83 3.38
N HIS A 181 26.60 -5.93 4.35
CA HIS A 181 27.14 -6.13 5.70
C HIS A 181 26.26 -6.97 6.64
N ALA A 182 24.98 -7.13 6.29
CA ALA A 182 24.09 -8.11 6.90
C ALA A 182 23.13 -8.65 5.82
N PRO A 183 22.97 -9.97 5.71
CA PRO A 183 22.25 -10.59 4.58
C PRO A 183 20.76 -10.20 4.52
N ASN A 184 20.15 -9.91 5.68
CA ASN A 184 18.74 -9.54 5.82
C ASN A 184 18.45 -8.05 5.54
N LEU A 185 19.41 -7.26 5.04
CA LEU A 185 19.16 -5.86 4.68
C LEU A 185 18.68 -5.73 3.23
N ALA A 186 17.96 -4.65 2.92
CA ALA A 186 17.57 -4.32 1.56
C ALA A 186 18.79 -4.12 0.65
N SER A 187 18.71 -4.58 -0.61
CA SER A 187 19.79 -4.39 -1.58
C SER A 187 19.84 -2.98 -2.18
N ALA A 188 18.71 -2.27 -2.20
CA ALA A 188 18.60 -0.98 -2.90
C ALA A 188 19.34 0.19 -2.23
N THR A 189 19.53 0.15 -0.91
CA THR A 189 20.11 1.26 -0.13
C THR A 189 21.63 1.10 0.01
N ALA A 190 22.39 2.17 -0.22
CA ALA A 190 23.85 2.17 -0.15
C ALA A 190 24.37 1.77 1.25
N GLU A 191 23.61 2.13 2.30
CA GLU A 191 23.92 1.86 3.70
C GLU A 191 24.03 0.36 4.02
N SER A 192 23.39 -0.49 3.21
CA SER A 192 23.48 -1.95 3.34
C SER A 192 24.84 -2.51 2.91
N TRP A 193 25.64 -1.73 2.19
CA TRP A 193 26.85 -2.18 1.52
C TRP A 193 28.10 -1.52 2.06
N LEU A 194 29.16 -2.31 2.19
CA LEU A 194 30.49 -1.86 2.56
C LEU A 194 31.50 -2.35 1.52
N ALA A 195 32.65 -1.67 1.41
CA ALA A 195 33.77 -2.25 0.67
C ALA A 195 34.32 -3.45 1.46
N SER A 196 34.54 -4.57 0.78
CA SER A 196 35.15 -5.74 1.40
C SER A 196 36.56 -5.38 1.90
N ARG A 197 36.86 -5.75 3.16
CA ARG A 197 38.23 -5.58 3.69
C ARG A 197 39.23 -6.46 2.94
N GLN A 198 38.79 -7.58 2.39
CA GLN A 198 39.63 -8.51 1.66
C GLN A 198 39.62 -8.16 0.17
N LEU A 199 40.80 -7.94 -0.43
CA LEU A 199 40.92 -7.86 -1.88
C LEU A 199 40.52 -9.21 -2.51
N GLY A 200 39.70 -9.16 -3.55
CA GLY A 200 39.05 -10.32 -4.16
C GLY A 200 37.73 -10.72 -3.49
N GLY A 201 37.31 -10.04 -2.42
CA GLY A 201 36.04 -10.28 -1.74
C GLY A 201 35.99 -11.58 -0.94
N THR A 202 34.76 -12.02 -0.67
CA THR A 202 34.44 -13.26 0.05
C THR A 202 33.57 -14.24 -0.75
N PRO A 203 33.83 -14.47 -2.05
CA PRO A 203 32.94 -15.27 -2.89
C PRO A 203 32.72 -16.70 -2.35
N GLY A 204 31.47 -17.17 -2.47
CA GLY A 204 30.97 -18.48 -2.09
C GLY A 204 30.65 -18.64 -0.60
N ARG A 205 30.63 -17.58 0.21
CA ARG A 205 30.41 -17.66 1.67
C ARG A 205 29.92 -16.32 2.25
N ALA A 206 29.49 -16.34 3.51
CA ALA A 206 29.11 -15.14 4.24
C ALA A 206 30.21 -14.07 4.25
N ASN A 207 29.81 -12.82 4.03
CA ASN A 207 30.72 -11.68 3.92
C ASN A 207 31.49 -11.42 5.22
N SER A 208 32.77 -11.05 5.10
CA SER A 208 33.65 -10.76 6.24
C SER A 208 33.61 -9.30 6.71
N VAL A 209 32.64 -8.51 6.23
CA VAL A 209 32.46 -7.08 6.55
C VAL A 209 31.70 -6.85 7.87
N THR A 210 31.61 -7.85 8.75
CA THR A 210 30.96 -7.68 10.06
C THR A 210 31.57 -6.49 10.80
N SER A 211 30.72 -5.69 11.43
CA SER A 211 31.02 -4.48 12.21
C SER A 211 31.87 -4.78 13.45
N GLU A 212 33.03 -5.38 13.25
CA GLU A 212 34.07 -5.49 14.25
C GLU A 212 34.56 -4.07 14.57
N PRO A 213 34.71 -3.71 15.85
CA PRO A 213 35.26 -2.42 16.25
C PRO A 213 36.55 -2.14 15.49
N ILE A 214 36.81 -0.85 15.21
CA ILE A 214 38.07 -0.33 14.67
C ILE A 214 39.22 -1.20 15.18
N ALA A 215 39.83 -1.98 14.29
CA ALA A 215 40.84 -2.94 14.70
C ALA A 215 42.00 -2.19 15.38
N ALA A 216 42.64 -2.82 16.36
CA ALA A 216 43.95 -2.40 16.83
C ALA A 216 44.86 -2.16 15.60
N GLY A 217 45.42 -0.96 15.47
CA GLY A 217 46.28 -0.60 14.34
C GLY A 217 45.66 0.23 13.19
N THR A 218 44.44 0.78 13.33
CA THR A 218 43.76 1.48 12.23
C THR A 218 44.38 2.85 11.87
N LEU A 219 44.66 3.04 10.58
CA LEU A 219 45.14 4.28 9.95
C LEU A 219 44.10 4.75 8.93
N ALA A 220 43.83 6.04 8.84
CA ALA A 220 42.80 6.61 7.94
C ALA A 220 43.26 7.90 7.25
N PHE A 221 42.69 8.21 6.09
CA PHE A 221 42.79 9.52 5.44
C PHE A 221 41.98 10.57 6.19
N ARG A 222 42.55 11.76 6.38
CA ARG A 222 41.92 12.88 7.11
C ARG A 222 41.75 14.15 6.29
N GLU A 223 42.74 14.51 5.48
CA GLU A 223 42.70 15.68 4.63
C GLU A 223 43.44 15.39 3.32
N VAL A 224 42.88 15.83 2.20
CA VAL A 224 43.44 15.60 0.86
C VAL A 224 43.36 16.88 0.05
N ALA A 225 44.50 17.31 -0.48
CA ALA A 225 44.60 18.54 -1.26
C ALA A 225 43.87 18.37 -2.60
N GLY A 226 43.35 19.48 -3.13
CA GLY A 226 42.78 19.50 -4.47
C GLY A 226 43.85 19.16 -5.51
N ALA A 227 43.48 18.48 -6.58
CA ALA A 227 44.40 18.05 -7.65
C ALA A 227 45.26 19.21 -8.22
N ASN A 228 44.69 20.41 -8.23
CA ASN A 228 45.30 21.63 -8.77
C ASN A 228 45.97 22.51 -7.72
N ASP A 229 46.00 22.10 -6.45
CA ASP A 229 46.63 22.87 -5.40
C ASP A 229 48.15 22.98 -5.66
N ALA A 230 48.70 24.15 -5.31
CA ALA A 230 50.11 24.46 -5.57
C ALA A 230 51.07 23.46 -4.88
N GLN A 231 50.63 22.90 -3.75
CA GLN A 231 51.30 21.81 -3.05
C GLN A 231 50.30 20.68 -2.84
N PHE A 232 50.44 19.59 -3.61
CA PHE A 232 49.63 18.39 -3.37
C PHE A 232 50.19 17.63 -2.17
N GLN A 233 49.31 17.29 -1.24
CA GLN A 233 49.63 16.55 -0.04
C GLN A 233 48.37 15.86 0.50
N ILE A 234 48.59 14.81 1.26
CA ILE A 234 47.55 14.05 1.97
C ILE A 234 47.92 13.95 3.45
N GLU A 235 46.93 13.86 4.31
CA GLU A 235 47.09 13.62 5.74
C GLU A 235 46.47 12.29 6.14
N LEU A 236 47.23 11.52 6.93
CA LEU A 236 46.79 10.30 7.56
C LEU A 236 46.77 10.46 9.09
N GLN A 237 45.90 9.74 9.80
CA GLN A 237 45.88 9.72 11.26
C GLN A 237 45.78 8.29 11.79
N ASN A 238 46.60 7.99 12.79
CA ASN A 238 46.46 6.76 13.56
C ASN A 238 45.30 6.89 14.55
N LEU A 239 44.28 6.06 14.36
CA LEU A 239 43.05 6.07 15.15
C LEU A 239 43.07 5.08 16.32
N SER A 240 44.12 4.26 16.38
CA SER A 240 44.32 3.30 17.47
C SER A 240 45.08 3.89 18.65
N ASP A 241 45.04 3.17 19.77
CA ASP A 241 45.82 3.43 20.98
C ASP A 241 47.24 2.83 20.95
N GLU A 242 47.60 2.16 19.85
CA GLU A 242 48.92 1.56 19.63
C GLU A 242 49.78 2.37 18.65
N THR A 243 51.10 2.24 18.73
CA THR A 243 52.01 2.83 17.72
C THR A 243 52.09 1.93 16.50
N LEU A 244 51.75 2.47 15.34
CA LEU A 244 51.82 1.78 14.06
C LEU A 244 53.27 1.63 13.58
N ALA A 245 53.65 0.43 13.14
CA ALA A 245 55.01 0.13 12.72
C ALA A 245 55.36 0.76 11.36
N SER A 246 56.63 1.14 11.20
CA SER A 246 57.20 1.57 9.91
C SER A 246 57.15 0.43 8.90
N GLY A 247 56.66 0.71 7.69
CA GLY A 247 56.54 -0.24 6.59
C GLY A 247 55.31 -1.15 6.65
N ALA A 248 54.39 -0.94 7.61
CA ALA A 248 53.19 -1.76 7.76
C ALA A 248 52.01 -1.34 6.87
N PHE A 249 52.12 -0.19 6.19
CA PHE A 249 51.01 0.39 5.41
C PHE A 249 51.50 0.89 4.07
N ARG A 250 50.63 0.83 3.05
CA ARG A 250 50.92 1.35 1.72
C ARG A 250 49.73 2.07 1.10
N ILE A 251 50.02 3.05 0.25
CA ILE A 251 49.04 3.80 -0.52
C ILE A 251 49.14 3.36 -1.98
N THR A 252 48.02 2.99 -2.58
CA THR A 252 47.92 2.63 -4.00
C THR A 252 46.93 3.56 -4.71
N SER A 253 47.15 3.82 -5.99
CA SER A 253 46.26 4.61 -6.85
C SER A 253 45.35 3.71 -7.65
N SER A 254 44.16 4.20 -8.00
CA SER A 254 43.22 3.56 -8.94
C SER A 254 43.66 3.62 -10.40
N ASP A 255 44.68 4.41 -10.74
CA ASP A 255 45.14 4.54 -12.13
C ASP A 255 45.90 3.30 -12.65
N GLY A 256 46.40 2.45 -11.74
CA GLY A 256 47.20 1.27 -12.07
C GLY A 256 48.56 1.57 -12.72
N LEU A 257 48.92 2.84 -12.93
CA LEU A 257 50.16 3.25 -13.60
C LEU A 257 51.29 3.53 -12.60
N HIS A 258 50.93 3.76 -11.34
CA HIS A 258 51.85 4.05 -10.26
C HIS A 258 52.04 2.85 -9.33
N GLY A 259 53.27 2.62 -8.86
CA GLY A 259 53.54 1.58 -7.87
C GLY A 259 53.12 2.00 -6.46
N ASP A 260 52.82 1.01 -5.60
CA ASP A 260 52.44 1.23 -4.20
C ASP A 260 53.49 2.08 -3.45
N THR A 261 53.03 3.07 -2.71
CA THR A 261 53.85 3.91 -1.84
C THR A 261 53.89 3.32 -0.44
N LEU A 262 55.05 2.80 -0.01
CA LEU A 262 55.24 2.26 1.34
C LEU A 262 55.46 3.36 2.38
N LEU A 263 54.71 3.33 3.47
CA LEU A 263 54.86 4.29 4.58
C LEU A 263 56.01 3.86 5.50
N THR A 264 57.17 4.50 5.38
CA THR A 264 58.38 4.10 6.12
C THR A 264 58.55 4.81 7.48
N VAL A 265 57.49 5.32 8.08
CA VAL A 265 57.52 6.05 9.36
C VAL A 265 56.60 5.34 10.37
N ALA A 266 57.04 5.24 11.63
CA ALA A 266 56.18 4.76 12.71
C ALA A 266 55.24 5.89 13.16
N ILE A 267 53.95 5.59 13.37
CA ILE A 267 52.91 6.59 13.65
C ILE A 267 52.36 6.34 15.05
N ALA A 268 52.64 7.24 15.99
CA ALA A 268 52.18 7.14 17.37
C ALA A 268 50.64 7.26 17.46
N PRO A 269 50.00 6.81 18.56
CA PRO A 269 48.56 6.97 18.77
C PRO A 269 48.11 8.41 18.54
N THR A 270 47.00 8.61 17.82
CA THR A 270 46.41 9.93 17.46
C THR A 270 47.30 10.83 16.58
N GLN A 271 48.52 10.40 16.24
CA GLN A 271 49.45 11.21 15.46
C GLN A 271 48.95 11.34 14.02
N ARG A 272 49.06 12.57 13.49
CA ARG A 272 48.87 12.87 12.08
C ARG A 272 50.18 12.83 11.31
N LEU A 273 50.13 12.27 10.12
CA LEU A 273 51.24 12.15 9.19
C LEU A 273 50.84 12.84 7.87
N VAL A 274 51.51 13.94 7.55
CA VAL A 274 51.39 14.59 6.24
C VAL A 274 52.36 13.92 5.26
N VAL A 275 51.84 13.44 4.14
CA VAL A 275 52.59 12.84 3.04
C VAL A 275 52.53 13.80 1.84
N ALA A 276 53.66 14.39 1.50
CA ALA A 276 53.76 15.32 0.36
C ALA A 276 53.87 14.57 -0.98
N GLU A 277 53.56 15.26 -2.08
CA GLU A 277 53.71 14.75 -3.46
C GLU A 277 55.05 14.03 -3.71
N GLN A 278 56.18 14.56 -3.21
CA GLN A 278 57.49 13.92 -3.42
C GLN A 278 57.65 12.61 -2.65
N GLN A 279 56.95 12.44 -1.53
CA GLN A 279 56.95 11.20 -0.75
C GLN A 279 55.98 10.18 -1.33
N LEU A 280 54.86 10.65 -1.89
CA LEU A 280 53.92 9.84 -2.68
C LEU A 280 54.56 9.37 -4.00
N GLY A 281 55.46 10.16 -4.57
CA GLY A 281 56.20 9.83 -5.79
C GLY A 281 55.44 10.14 -7.09
N TYR A 282 54.19 10.61 -6.99
CA TYR A 282 53.34 11.04 -8.10
C TYR A 282 52.30 12.07 -7.62
N ARG A 283 51.63 12.73 -8.58
CA ARG A 283 50.49 13.61 -8.33
C ARG A 283 49.24 12.97 -8.94
N PRO A 284 48.25 12.60 -8.11
CA PRO A 284 46.98 12.09 -8.62
C PRO A 284 46.20 13.14 -9.42
N ALA A 285 45.51 12.72 -10.48
CA ALA A 285 44.58 13.58 -11.21
C ALA A 285 43.21 13.69 -10.50
N ARG A 286 42.41 14.70 -10.88
CA ARG A 286 41.02 14.83 -10.43
C ARG A 286 40.22 13.59 -10.85
N GLY A 287 39.51 12.98 -9.89
CA GLY A 287 38.69 11.79 -10.08
C GLY A 287 39.44 10.48 -9.89
N GLU A 288 40.77 10.51 -9.70
CA GLU A 288 41.51 9.33 -9.24
C GLU A 288 41.18 9.03 -7.78
N ARG A 289 41.34 7.77 -7.37
CA ARG A 289 41.15 7.32 -5.99
C ARG A 289 42.46 6.83 -5.40
N LEU A 290 42.64 7.10 -4.11
CA LEU A 290 43.74 6.54 -3.32
C LEU A 290 43.17 5.53 -2.33
N PHE A 291 43.84 4.38 -2.22
CA PHE A 291 43.48 3.32 -1.28
C PHE A 291 44.61 3.09 -0.28
N LEU A 292 44.23 2.93 0.98
CA LEU A 292 45.13 2.63 2.08
C LEU A 292 45.03 1.15 2.44
N LEU A 293 46.16 0.45 2.40
CA LEU A 293 46.26 -1.00 2.63
C LEU A 293 47.20 -1.31 3.79
N ASP A 294 46.87 -2.34 4.59
CA ASP A 294 47.79 -2.93 5.57
C ASP A 294 48.83 -3.88 4.92
N ASP A 295 49.74 -4.45 5.69
CA ASP A 295 50.81 -5.34 5.20
C ASP A 295 50.29 -6.70 4.67
N ALA A 296 49.14 -7.16 5.16
CA ALA A 296 48.41 -8.31 4.66
C ALA A 296 47.66 -8.01 3.35
N GLY A 297 47.51 -6.73 3.00
CA GLY A 297 46.81 -6.27 1.81
C GLY A 297 45.30 -6.12 1.99
N HIS A 298 44.81 -5.95 3.21
CA HIS A 298 43.43 -5.57 3.47
C HIS A 298 43.22 -4.07 3.21
N LEU A 299 42.04 -3.74 2.70
CA LEU A 299 41.58 -2.36 2.53
C LEU A 299 41.18 -1.75 3.87
N LEU A 300 41.78 -0.60 4.19
CA LEU A 300 41.50 0.16 5.40
C LEU A 300 40.66 1.40 5.12
N ASP A 301 40.99 2.16 4.08
CA ASP A 301 40.31 3.42 3.76
C ASP A 301 40.51 3.80 2.29
N ALA A 302 39.64 4.66 1.77
CA ALA A 302 39.66 5.14 0.40
C ALA A 302 39.24 6.62 0.30
N VAL A 303 39.78 7.34 -0.68
CA VAL A 303 39.44 8.74 -0.93
C VAL A 303 39.52 9.09 -2.42
N GLU A 304 38.56 9.87 -2.91
CA GLU A 304 38.55 10.45 -4.27
C GLU A 304 39.25 11.82 -4.29
N ILE A 305 40.06 12.05 -5.32
CA ILE A 305 40.81 13.28 -5.51
C ILE A 305 39.93 14.34 -6.17
N ASN A 306 39.62 15.39 -5.40
CA ASN A 306 38.76 16.50 -5.82
C ASN A 306 39.53 17.69 -6.38
N THR A 307 38.81 18.68 -6.92
CA THR A 307 39.42 19.96 -7.32
C THR A 307 39.66 20.91 -6.14
N ALA A 308 38.81 20.82 -5.11
CA ALA A 308 38.99 21.50 -3.84
C ALA A 308 39.64 20.55 -2.83
N THR A 309 40.28 21.12 -1.81
CA THR A 309 40.70 20.36 -0.64
C THR A 309 39.47 19.75 0.03
N VAL A 310 39.54 18.45 0.35
CA VAL A 310 38.52 17.76 1.13
C VAL A 310 39.10 17.30 2.46
N ALA A 311 38.27 17.33 3.49
CA ALA A 311 38.66 16.98 4.84
C ALA A 311 37.52 16.27 5.57
N ARG A 312 37.87 15.37 6.48
CA ARG A 312 36.95 14.81 7.48
C ARG A 312 37.09 15.63 8.77
N LEU A 313 35.97 15.98 9.41
CA LEU A 313 36.03 16.48 10.78
C LEU A 313 36.44 15.33 11.71
N GLU A 314 36.99 15.66 12.89
CA GLU A 314 36.99 14.66 13.95
C GLU A 314 35.53 14.34 14.29
N PRO A 315 35.15 13.05 14.39
CA PRO A 315 33.76 12.68 14.61
C PRO A 315 33.19 13.41 15.82
N PRO A 316 32.06 14.13 15.69
CA PRO A 316 31.38 14.71 16.84
C PRO A 316 30.83 13.60 17.77
N ASP A 317 30.48 12.45 17.19
CA ASP A 317 30.12 11.21 17.88
C ASP A 317 31.27 10.19 17.79
N PRO A 318 31.93 9.84 18.90
CA PRO A 318 33.01 8.86 18.91
C PRO A 318 32.59 7.40 18.64
N GLN A 319 31.32 7.15 18.31
CA GLN A 319 30.77 5.85 17.89
C GLN A 319 30.50 5.75 16.39
N VAL A 320 30.56 6.86 15.65
CA VAL A 320 30.66 6.80 14.19
C VAL A 320 32.02 6.20 13.89
N ASP A 321 32.04 5.13 13.09
CA ASP A 321 33.30 4.61 12.59
C ASP A 321 33.99 5.79 11.88
N PRO A 322 35.16 6.26 12.34
CA PRO A 322 35.85 7.39 11.74
C PRO A 322 36.24 7.16 10.27
N LEU A 323 36.14 5.91 9.78
CA LEU A 323 36.26 5.57 8.36
C LEU A 323 34.97 5.87 7.57
N GLN A 324 33.84 5.94 8.24
CA GLN A 324 32.52 6.32 7.71
C GLN A 324 32.24 7.83 7.84
N ASP A 325 33.19 8.61 8.38
CA ASP A 325 33.07 10.07 8.44
C ASP A 325 32.89 10.65 7.02
N PRO A 326 31.89 11.52 6.81
CA PRO A 326 31.67 12.14 5.51
C PRO A 326 32.82 13.08 5.15
N TRP A 327 33.14 13.11 3.86
CA TRP A 327 34.09 14.06 3.28
C TRP A 327 33.41 15.40 3.04
N TYR A 328 34.01 16.47 3.55
CA TYR A 328 33.54 17.83 3.32
C TYR A 328 34.51 18.61 2.45
N THR A 329 33.97 19.52 1.64
CA THR A 329 34.76 20.56 0.99
C THR A 329 35.25 21.55 2.06
N ALA A 330 36.57 21.60 2.26
CA ALA A 330 37.18 22.41 3.31
C ALA A 330 37.10 23.91 2.98
N THR A 331 36.89 24.75 4.01
CA THR A 331 36.93 26.22 3.86
C THR A 331 38.36 26.76 3.86
N GLU A 332 39.27 26.06 4.53
CA GLU A 332 40.72 26.28 4.50
C GLU A 332 41.45 24.94 4.67
N SER A 333 42.67 24.83 4.13
CA SER A 333 43.50 23.63 4.33
C SER A 333 44.22 23.68 5.69
N THR A 334 44.29 22.54 6.39
CA THR A 334 44.73 22.43 7.79
C THR A 334 45.79 21.37 8.06
N PHE A 335 46.44 20.83 7.02
CA PHE A 335 47.46 19.79 7.11
C PHE A 335 48.44 19.95 8.29
N GLY A 336 48.54 18.91 9.11
CA GLY A 336 49.35 18.84 10.32
C GLY A 336 48.65 19.39 11.58
N ALA A 337 47.44 19.94 11.45
CA ALA A 337 46.60 20.46 12.52
C ALA A 337 45.20 19.85 12.45
N ALA A 338 44.30 20.23 13.37
CA ALA A 338 42.92 19.72 13.36
C ALA A 338 42.09 20.42 12.30
N ASN A 339 41.35 19.61 11.53
CA ASN A 339 40.51 20.08 10.45
C ASN A 339 39.45 21.06 10.95
N ARG A 340 39.24 22.14 10.19
CA ARG A 340 38.24 23.16 10.44
C ARG A 340 37.40 23.31 9.19
N ILE A 341 36.10 23.05 9.32
CA ILE A 341 35.13 23.13 8.24
C ILE A 341 33.97 23.97 8.75
N ASP A 342 33.61 25.03 8.03
CA ASP A 342 32.44 25.85 8.37
C ASP A 342 31.20 25.23 7.71
N LEU A 343 30.43 24.45 8.47
CA LEU A 343 29.13 23.92 8.06
C LEU A 343 28.03 24.95 8.34
N GLU A 344 27.12 25.13 7.39
CA GLU A 344 25.91 25.92 7.61
C GLU A 344 24.81 25.01 8.14
N SER A 345 24.38 25.21 9.39
CA SER A 345 23.34 24.40 10.03
C SER A 345 22.18 25.24 10.56
N ASP A 346 22.12 26.55 10.28
CA ASP A 346 20.99 27.39 10.71
C ASP A 346 19.76 27.24 9.80
N ILE A 347 19.85 26.52 8.68
CA ILE A 347 18.70 26.16 7.84
C ILE A 347 18.35 24.69 8.10
N VAL A 348 17.12 24.44 8.52
CA VAL A 348 16.61 23.08 8.79
C VAL A 348 15.40 22.77 7.92
N ILE A 349 15.24 21.50 7.56
CA ILE A 349 14.00 20.95 6.99
C ILE A 349 12.97 20.97 8.12
N ASN A 350 11.88 21.70 7.91
CA ASN A 350 10.96 22.08 8.97
C ASN A 350 9.59 21.40 8.86
N GLU A 351 9.12 21.18 7.65
CA GLU A 351 7.79 20.59 7.41
C GLU A 351 7.77 19.84 6.06
N ILE A 352 7.11 18.69 6.04
CA ILE A 352 7.07 17.77 4.89
C ILE A 352 5.62 17.37 4.61
N MET A 353 5.14 17.63 3.39
CA MET A 353 3.93 17.03 2.84
C MET A 353 4.33 16.06 1.73
N TYR A 354 4.34 14.77 2.06
CA TYR A 354 4.67 13.71 1.11
C TYR A 354 3.43 12.98 0.56
N HIS A 355 2.33 12.93 1.33
CA HIS A 355 1.11 12.26 0.90
C HIS A 355 -0.12 13.10 1.29
N ALA A 356 -0.51 14.01 0.40
CA ALA A 356 -1.71 14.81 0.59
C ALA A 356 -2.98 13.96 0.40
N PRO A 357 -4.09 14.25 1.11
CA PRO A 357 -5.31 13.46 0.99
C PRO A 357 -5.85 13.43 -0.44
N GLY A 358 -6.16 12.23 -0.93
CA GLY A 358 -6.80 12.06 -2.23
C GLY A 358 -8.10 12.84 -2.37
N VAL A 359 -8.38 13.27 -3.61
CA VAL A 359 -9.59 14.00 -3.99
C VAL A 359 -10.71 12.98 -4.21
N ALA A 360 -11.76 13.10 -3.39
CA ALA A 360 -12.94 12.26 -3.45
C ALA A 360 -13.55 12.18 -4.85
N SER A 361 -14.12 11.02 -5.19
CA SER A 361 -14.96 10.90 -6.37
C SER A 361 -16.20 11.77 -6.23
N ILE A 362 -16.59 12.43 -7.31
CA ILE A 362 -17.84 13.18 -7.39
C ILE A 362 -18.77 12.36 -8.28
N PRO A 363 -19.90 11.84 -7.77
CA PRO A 363 -20.84 11.11 -8.60
C PRO A 363 -21.42 12.03 -9.69
N ALA A 364 -21.84 11.44 -10.80
CA ALA A 364 -22.56 12.19 -11.81
C ALA A 364 -23.86 12.72 -11.19
N VAL A 365 -24.15 14.00 -11.43
CA VAL A 365 -25.47 14.56 -11.15
C VAL A 365 -26.20 14.60 -12.49
N PRO A 366 -27.32 13.87 -12.66
CA PRO A 366 -28.09 13.95 -13.88
C PRO A 366 -28.58 15.39 -14.12
N PRO A 367 -28.72 15.82 -15.39
CA PRO A 367 -29.40 17.07 -15.68
C PRO A 367 -30.83 17.03 -15.13
N THR A 368 -31.30 18.17 -14.61
CA THR A 368 -32.70 18.31 -14.21
C THR A 368 -33.46 19.12 -15.24
N TYR A 369 -34.64 18.62 -15.58
CA TYR A 369 -35.47 19.16 -16.64
C TYR A 369 -36.80 19.68 -16.09
N GLU A 370 -37.22 20.86 -16.57
CA GLU A 370 -38.62 21.26 -16.53
C GLU A 370 -39.32 20.61 -17.72
N LEU A 371 -40.28 19.73 -17.46
CA LEU A 371 -40.92 18.90 -18.48
C LEU A 371 -42.16 19.60 -19.06
N THR A 372 -42.24 19.62 -20.39
CA THR A 372 -43.48 19.90 -21.13
C THR A 372 -43.93 18.62 -21.83
N THR A 373 -44.98 17.98 -21.32
CA THR A 373 -45.49 16.69 -21.82
C THR A 373 -46.03 16.80 -23.25
N LEU A 374 -45.54 15.91 -24.12
CA LEU A 374 -46.02 15.69 -25.49
C LEU A 374 -46.98 14.51 -25.58
N LEU A 375 -46.63 13.43 -24.90
CA LEU A 375 -47.46 12.23 -24.73
C LEU A 375 -47.49 11.91 -23.26
N SER A 376 -48.66 11.87 -22.64
CA SER A 376 -48.77 11.51 -21.23
C SER A 376 -48.75 9.99 -21.04
N MET A 377 -48.06 9.51 -20.00
CA MET A 377 -48.18 8.12 -19.56
C MET A 377 -49.51 7.82 -18.86
N THR A 378 -50.20 8.85 -18.32
CA THR A 378 -51.51 8.73 -17.65
C THR A 378 -52.56 9.70 -18.19
N GLY A 379 -53.77 9.22 -18.48
CA GLY A 379 -54.91 10.06 -18.85
C GLY A 379 -54.95 10.56 -20.30
N GLU A 380 -56.15 10.51 -20.88
CA GLU A 380 -56.61 10.95 -22.23
C GLU A 380 -55.87 10.46 -23.49
N GLN A 381 -54.59 10.09 -23.43
CA GLN A 381 -53.85 9.60 -24.61
C GLN A 381 -54.35 8.21 -25.02
N THR A 382 -54.93 8.12 -26.21
CA THR A 382 -55.40 6.85 -26.76
C THR A 382 -54.29 6.20 -27.56
N TRP A 383 -53.97 4.98 -27.19
CA TRP A 383 -53.05 4.10 -27.90
C TRP A 383 -53.86 3.06 -28.67
N ARG A 384 -53.46 2.84 -29.92
CA ARG A 384 -53.87 1.66 -30.67
C ARG A 384 -52.95 0.53 -30.26
N TYR A 385 -53.50 -0.67 -30.05
CA TYR A 385 -52.68 -1.80 -29.64
C TYR A 385 -53.09 -3.10 -30.33
N ARG A 386 -52.14 -4.02 -30.39
CA ARG A 386 -52.29 -5.34 -30.99
C ARG A 386 -51.65 -6.40 -30.10
N ASP A 387 -52.49 -7.31 -29.64
CA ASP A 387 -52.17 -8.47 -28.83
C ASP A 387 -52.24 -9.74 -29.70
N VAL A 388 -51.16 -10.06 -30.42
CA VAL A 388 -51.13 -11.17 -31.39
C VAL A 388 -49.95 -12.10 -31.18
N SER A 389 -50.24 -13.41 -31.07
CA SER A 389 -49.24 -14.44 -30.76
C SER A 389 -48.30 -14.79 -31.91
N THR A 390 -48.62 -14.41 -33.15
CA THR A 390 -47.78 -14.67 -34.34
C THR A 390 -46.81 -13.53 -34.65
N GLY A 391 -46.90 -12.41 -33.92
CA GLY A 391 -46.20 -11.17 -34.23
C GLY A 391 -46.70 -10.45 -35.49
N LEU A 392 -46.14 -9.26 -35.73
CA LEU A 392 -46.36 -8.45 -36.94
C LEU A 392 -45.15 -8.53 -37.89
N ALA A 393 -45.30 -7.98 -39.11
CA ALA A 393 -44.20 -7.83 -40.07
C ALA A 393 -43.15 -6.84 -39.56
N GLU A 394 -41.89 -6.99 -39.99
CA GLU A 394 -40.73 -6.19 -39.50
C GLU A 394 -40.87 -4.67 -39.66
N ASN A 395 -41.81 -4.21 -40.49
CA ASN A 395 -42.00 -2.80 -40.82
C ASN A 395 -43.41 -2.28 -40.44
N TRP A 396 -44.08 -2.93 -39.49
CA TRP A 396 -45.45 -2.58 -39.09
C TRP A 396 -45.54 -1.12 -38.60
N TYR A 397 -44.50 -0.61 -37.95
CA TYR A 397 -44.44 0.76 -37.42
C TYR A 397 -44.39 1.86 -38.51
N ASP A 398 -44.26 1.50 -39.80
CA ASP A 398 -44.20 2.46 -40.92
C ASP A 398 -45.56 3.11 -41.25
N GLU A 399 -46.69 2.43 -40.97
CA GLU A 399 -48.02 2.86 -41.40
C GLU A 399 -49.06 2.88 -40.27
N ALA A 400 -50.13 3.66 -40.50
CA ALA A 400 -51.26 3.78 -39.58
C ALA A 400 -52.18 2.57 -39.61
N HIS A 401 -52.43 1.98 -38.43
CA HIS A 401 -53.40 0.90 -38.32
C HIS A 401 -54.78 1.40 -37.94
N VAL A 402 -55.79 0.81 -38.59
CA VAL A 402 -57.21 1.15 -38.39
C VAL A 402 -57.82 0.20 -37.37
N ILE A 403 -58.47 0.77 -36.35
CA ILE A 403 -59.15 -0.01 -35.30
C ILE A 403 -60.20 -0.94 -35.92
N GLY A 404 -60.22 -2.19 -35.45
CA GLY A 404 -61.11 -3.24 -35.93
C GLY A 404 -60.66 -3.93 -37.21
N ASN A 405 -59.71 -3.34 -37.96
CA ASN A 405 -59.07 -4.00 -39.09
C ASN A 405 -57.87 -4.82 -38.62
N ASP A 406 -57.74 -6.04 -39.15
CA ASP A 406 -56.68 -6.99 -38.78
C ASP A 406 -56.46 -7.13 -37.27
N GLY A 407 -57.52 -6.90 -36.47
CA GLY A 407 -57.61 -7.05 -35.02
C GLY A 407 -56.93 -5.99 -34.15
N TRP A 408 -56.61 -4.81 -34.68
CA TRP A 408 -56.18 -3.66 -33.89
C TRP A 408 -57.28 -3.12 -32.98
N LYS A 409 -56.91 -2.77 -31.75
CA LYS A 409 -57.80 -2.26 -30.69
C LYS A 409 -57.32 -0.87 -30.25
N SER A 410 -58.05 -0.23 -29.34
CA SER A 410 -57.66 1.04 -28.73
C SER A 410 -57.88 1.02 -27.22
N GLY A 411 -56.98 1.65 -26.48
CA GLY A 411 -57.02 1.79 -25.03
C GLY A 411 -56.26 3.02 -24.56
N VAL A 412 -56.49 3.42 -23.32
CA VAL A 412 -55.75 4.49 -22.65
C VAL A 412 -54.70 3.87 -21.73
N THR A 413 -53.49 4.42 -21.71
CA THR A 413 -52.39 3.97 -20.84
C THR A 413 -52.62 4.39 -19.38
N PRO A 414 -52.12 3.61 -18.39
CA PRO A 414 -51.40 2.34 -18.54
C PRO A 414 -52.27 1.17 -19.05
N ILE A 415 -51.75 0.38 -19.99
CA ILE A 415 -52.42 -0.78 -20.60
C ILE A 415 -51.71 -2.05 -20.15
N GLY A 416 -52.44 -3.06 -19.66
CA GLY A 416 -51.78 -4.28 -19.20
C GLY A 416 -52.68 -5.31 -18.53
N TYR A 417 -52.08 -6.38 -18.03
CA TYR A 417 -52.66 -7.33 -17.10
C TYR A 417 -51.63 -7.63 -16.03
N ASP A 418 -52.00 -7.43 -14.77
CA ASP A 418 -51.19 -7.76 -13.61
C ASP A 418 -52.13 -8.21 -12.47
N ARG A 419 -51.65 -9.07 -11.57
CA ARG A 419 -52.41 -9.54 -10.41
C ARG A 419 -52.04 -8.80 -9.12
N ASP A 420 -50.89 -8.14 -9.11
CA ASP A 420 -50.37 -7.41 -7.98
C ASP A 420 -50.85 -5.95 -8.00
N GLN A 421 -50.63 -5.26 -6.87
CA GLN A 421 -50.93 -3.83 -6.77
C GLN A 421 -49.80 -3.03 -7.43
N LEU A 422 -50.12 -2.42 -8.56
CA LEU A 422 -49.20 -1.61 -9.35
C LEU A 422 -49.10 -0.16 -8.85
N PRO A 423 -47.91 0.49 -8.93
CA PRO A 423 -47.73 1.91 -8.63
C PRO A 423 -48.65 2.85 -9.43
N LEU A 424 -48.89 2.52 -10.71
CA LEU A 424 -49.90 3.18 -11.55
C LEU A 424 -51.04 2.21 -11.86
N GLU A 425 -52.28 2.62 -11.58
CA GLU A 425 -53.46 1.81 -11.90
C GLU A 425 -53.64 1.64 -13.41
N LEU A 426 -53.94 0.41 -13.85
CA LEU A 426 -54.21 0.10 -15.26
C LEU A 426 -55.52 0.75 -15.71
N ALA A 427 -55.44 1.64 -16.70
CA ALA A 427 -56.59 2.27 -17.33
C ALA A 427 -57.25 1.37 -18.39
N THR A 428 -56.48 0.48 -19.02
CA THR A 428 -56.99 -0.54 -19.95
C THR A 428 -56.47 -1.92 -19.57
N THR A 429 -57.38 -2.82 -19.20
CA THR A 429 -57.02 -4.20 -18.86
C THR A 429 -56.98 -5.10 -20.10
N LEU A 430 -55.87 -5.82 -20.28
CA LEU A 430 -55.70 -6.88 -21.27
C LEU A 430 -56.12 -8.25 -20.72
N PRO A 431 -56.40 -9.24 -21.58
CA PRO A 431 -56.54 -10.62 -21.14
C PRO A 431 -55.24 -11.13 -20.50
N SER A 432 -55.34 -12.03 -19.52
CA SER A 432 -54.16 -12.64 -18.90
C SER A 432 -53.30 -13.34 -19.96
N PRO A 433 -52.00 -12.98 -20.10
CA PRO A 433 -51.09 -13.60 -21.06
C PRO A 433 -51.05 -15.13 -20.92
N ALA A 434 -51.09 -15.63 -19.68
CA ALA A 434 -51.13 -17.06 -19.35
C ALA A 434 -52.39 -17.81 -19.83
N THR A 435 -53.47 -17.10 -20.19
CA THR A 435 -54.73 -17.70 -20.64
C THR A 435 -54.97 -17.59 -22.14
N VAL A 436 -54.14 -16.82 -22.84
CA VAL A 436 -54.20 -16.70 -24.31
C VAL A 436 -53.41 -17.86 -24.93
N PHE A 437 -54.02 -18.58 -25.88
CA PHE A 437 -53.34 -19.67 -26.60
C PHE A 437 -53.34 -19.44 -28.12
N PRO A 438 -52.16 -19.44 -28.78
CA PRO A 438 -50.83 -19.57 -28.17
C PRO A 438 -50.44 -18.31 -27.36
N PRO A 439 -49.53 -18.44 -26.36
CA PRO A 439 -49.09 -17.29 -25.55
C PRO A 439 -48.51 -16.16 -26.41
N ILE A 440 -48.77 -14.93 -25.99
CA ILE A 440 -48.28 -13.72 -26.66
C ILE A 440 -46.93 -13.34 -26.04
N ARG A 441 -45.90 -13.19 -26.89
CA ARG A 441 -44.55 -12.79 -26.45
C ARG A 441 -44.23 -11.33 -26.73
N THR A 442 -44.92 -10.76 -27.71
CA THR A 442 -44.73 -9.38 -28.14
C THR A 442 -46.09 -8.71 -28.32
N TYR A 443 -46.24 -7.56 -27.67
CA TYR A 443 -47.40 -6.68 -27.78
C TYR A 443 -46.99 -5.42 -28.54
N TYR A 444 -47.87 -4.93 -29.40
CA TYR A 444 -47.59 -3.78 -30.26
C TYR A 444 -48.49 -2.62 -29.88
N PHE A 445 -47.93 -1.43 -29.74
CA PHE A 445 -48.64 -0.22 -29.37
C PHE A 445 -48.26 0.91 -30.32
N GLU A 446 -49.23 1.72 -30.76
CA GLU A 446 -48.96 2.91 -31.55
C GLU A 446 -49.87 4.07 -31.16
N THR A 447 -49.33 5.28 -31.22
CA THR A 447 -50.09 6.51 -31.08
C THR A 447 -49.52 7.59 -31.99
N GLU A 448 -50.28 8.67 -32.15
CA GLU A 448 -49.86 9.83 -32.93
C GLU A 448 -50.03 11.09 -32.08
N PHE A 449 -49.13 12.05 -32.29
CA PHE A 449 -49.16 13.37 -31.66
C PHE A 449 -48.71 14.43 -32.65
N GLU A 450 -49.16 15.66 -32.45
CA GLU A 450 -48.83 16.79 -33.32
C GLU A 450 -47.72 17.61 -32.69
N ILE A 451 -46.79 18.09 -33.53
CA ILE A 451 -45.80 19.10 -33.18
C ILE A 451 -46.00 20.31 -34.08
N ASP A 452 -46.18 21.50 -33.52
CA ASP A 452 -46.21 22.74 -34.31
C ASP A 452 -44.80 23.35 -34.52
N SER A 453 -44.72 24.39 -35.35
CA SER A 453 -43.45 25.07 -35.64
C SER A 453 -42.82 25.70 -34.40
N ASP A 454 -43.64 26.23 -33.50
CA ASP A 454 -43.17 26.95 -32.32
C ASP A 454 -42.60 25.95 -31.30
N GLN A 455 -43.27 24.82 -31.11
CA GLN A 455 -42.81 23.70 -30.27
C GLN A 455 -41.50 23.10 -30.76
N LEU A 456 -41.30 22.97 -32.09
CA LEU A 456 -40.06 22.45 -32.66
C LEU A 456 -38.92 23.48 -32.61
N GLU A 457 -39.23 24.78 -32.75
CA GLU A 457 -38.25 25.87 -32.61
C GLU A 457 -37.86 26.13 -31.15
N SER A 458 -38.77 25.92 -30.19
CA SER A 458 -38.52 26.01 -28.74
C SER A 458 -38.16 24.68 -28.09
N ALA A 459 -37.98 23.62 -28.89
CA ALA A 459 -37.70 22.27 -28.42
C ALA A 459 -36.42 22.22 -27.59
N GLY A 460 -36.52 21.65 -26.39
CA GLY A 460 -35.36 21.25 -25.59
C GLY A 460 -34.89 19.83 -25.94
N THR A 461 -34.39 19.11 -24.95
CA THR A 461 -34.06 17.68 -25.08
C THR A 461 -35.34 16.86 -25.14
N LEU A 462 -35.44 15.89 -26.06
CA LEU A 462 -36.57 14.96 -26.09
C LEU A 462 -36.33 13.87 -25.04
N LEU A 463 -37.31 13.64 -24.16
CA LEU A 463 -37.19 12.70 -23.04
C LEU A 463 -38.27 11.63 -23.11
N LEU A 464 -37.92 10.39 -22.80
CA LEU A 464 -38.81 9.24 -22.67
C LEU A 464 -38.82 8.70 -21.25
N SER A 465 -39.98 8.66 -20.62
CA SER A 465 -40.22 7.87 -19.40
C SER A 465 -41.15 6.71 -19.73
N HIS A 466 -40.96 5.56 -19.10
CA HIS A 466 -41.73 4.36 -19.40
C HIS A 466 -42.19 3.62 -18.15
N TYR A 467 -43.20 2.77 -18.33
CA TYR A 467 -43.78 1.89 -17.32
C TYR A 467 -44.01 0.53 -17.99
N LEU A 468 -43.09 -0.41 -17.78
CA LEU A 468 -42.97 -1.62 -18.61
C LEU A 468 -42.90 -2.89 -17.76
N ASP A 469 -43.45 -3.95 -18.34
CA ASP A 469 -43.24 -5.34 -17.95
C ASP A 469 -43.24 -6.21 -19.24
N ASP A 470 -42.11 -6.66 -19.79
CA ASP A 470 -40.74 -6.69 -19.22
C ASP A 470 -39.76 -5.72 -19.91
N GLY A 471 -39.75 -5.68 -21.25
CA GLY A 471 -38.85 -4.86 -22.04
C GLY A 471 -39.48 -4.34 -23.33
N ALA A 472 -38.90 -3.32 -23.97
CA ALA A 472 -39.51 -2.71 -25.15
C ALA A 472 -38.54 -2.09 -26.15
N VAL A 473 -38.96 -2.02 -27.43
CA VAL A 473 -38.34 -1.21 -28.48
C VAL A 473 -39.28 -0.07 -28.85
N PHE A 474 -38.74 1.15 -28.92
CA PHE A 474 -39.48 2.37 -29.24
C PHE A 474 -39.08 2.89 -30.61
N TYR A 475 -40.07 3.25 -31.42
CA TYR A 475 -39.91 3.77 -32.78
C TYR A 475 -40.61 5.11 -32.92
N LEU A 476 -39.96 6.03 -33.63
CA LEU A 476 -40.50 7.34 -33.96
C LEU A 476 -40.43 7.54 -35.48
N ASN A 477 -41.59 7.74 -36.11
CA ASN A 477 -41.71 7.95 -37.56
C ASN A 477 -41.00 6.88 -38.42
N GLY A 478 -41.01 5.62 -37.96
CA GLY A 478 -40.41 4.47 -38.65
C GLY A 478 -38.94 4.18 -38.31
N SER A 479 -38.31 5.01 -37.47
CA SER A 479 -36.93 4.84 -37.02
C SER A 479 -36.89 4.34 -35.58
N GLU A 480 -36.07 3.33 -35.28
CA GLU A 480 -35.81 2.90 -33.90
C GLU A 480 -35.12 4.02 -33.12
N LEU A 481 -35.66 4.35 -31.95
CA LEU A 481 -35.24 5.49 -31.13
C LEU A 481 -34.51 5.04 -29.85
N ALA A 482 -35.04 4.00 -29.19
CA ALA A 482 -34.46 3.42 -27.98
C ALA A 482 -34.94 1.99 -27.79
N ARG A 483 -34.20 1.22 -26.98
CA ARG A 483 -34.61 -0.10 -26.47
C ARG A 483 -34.33 -0.20 -24.99
N VAL A 484 -35.19 -0.90 -24.25
CA VAL A 484 -35.10 -1.11 -22.80
C VAL A 484 -35.27 -2.60 -22.51
N ASN A 485 -34.42 -3.15 -21.64
CA ASN A 485 -34.45 -4.56 -21.22
C ASN A 485 -34.43 -5.57 -22.39
N LEU A 486 -33.78 -5.21 -23.50
CA LEU A 486 -33.67 -6.05 -24.69
C LEU A 486 -32.22 -6.15 -25.16
N PRO A 487 -31.81 -7.29 -25.76
CA PRO A 487 -30.44 -7.50 -26.20
C PRO A 487 -30.07 -6.56 -27.36
N ALA A 488 -28.76 -6.35 -27.54
CA ALA A 488 -28.22 -5.73 -28.75
C ALA A 488 -28.47 -6.63 -29.99
N GLY A 489 -28.50 -6.03 -31.18
CA GLY A 489 -28.71 -6.75 -32.45
C GLY A 489 -30.15 -6.68 -32.98
N THR A 490 -30.46 -7.54 -33.96
CA THR A 490 -31.76 -7.58 -34.64
C THR A 490 -32.86 -8.09 -33.71
N ILE A 491 -33.92 -7.29 -33.55
CA ILE A 491 -35.10 -7.65 -32.75
C ILE A 491 -36.15 -8.31 -33.64
N THR A 492 -36.75 -9.38 -33.14
CA THR A 492 -37.87 -10.07 -33.78
C THR A 492 -38.97 -10.30 -32.75
N ASN A 493 -40.18 -10.63 -33.18
CA ASN A 493 -41.28 -10.99 -32.28
C ASN A 493 -41.04 -12.25 -31.40
N GLN A 494 -39.88 -12.91 -31.55
CA GLN A 494 -39.44 -14.03 -30.71
C GLN A 494 -38.36 -13.63 -29.70
N THR A 495 -37.82 -12.41 -29.79
CA THR A 495 -36.82 -11.91 -28.85
C THR A 495 -37.43 -11.78 -27.46
N LEU A 496 -36.76 -12.30 -26.44
CA LEU A 496 -37.18 -12.22 -25.04
C LEU A 496 -36.51 -11.02 -24.35
N ALA A 497 -37.23 -10.41 -23.43
CA ALA A 497 -36.71 -9.35 -22.57
C ALA A 497 -35.92 -9.91 -21.37
N SER A 498 -35.16 -9.04 -20.70
CA SER A 498 -34.70 -9.29 -19.33
C SER A 498 -35.89 -9.19 -18.37
N SER A 499 -36.02 -10.16 -17.47
CA SER A 499 -37.10 -10.19 -16.47
C SER A 499 -37.01 -8.98 -15.53
N VAL A 500 -38.15 -8.34 -15.29
CA VAL A 500 -38.35 -7.38 -14.21
C VAL A 500 -39.32 -7.95 -13.17
N ASN A 501 -39.32 -7.42 -11.95
CA ASN A 501 -40.14 -7.98 -10.88
C ASN A 501 -41.60 -7.54 -10.96
N ASN A 502 -41.84 -6.23 -11.07
CA ASN A 502 -43.13 -5.59 -11.33
C ASN A 502 -42.82 -4.24 -12.01
N ALA A 503 -43.74 -3.75 -12.85
CA ALA A 503 -43.56 -2.46 -13.53
C ALA A 503 -43.37 -1.30 -12.55
N THR A 504 -42.35 -0.47 -12.79
CA THR A 504 -42.11 0.81 -12.11
C THR A 504 -41.92 1.92 -13.12
N VAL A 505 -42.19 3.17 -12.73
CA VAL A 505 -41.99 4.34 -13.60
C VAL A 505 -40.50 4.59 -13.71
N SER A 506 -39.99 4.67 -14.94
CA SER A 506 -38.58 4.91 -15.20
C SER A 506 -38.22 6.38 -14.98
N GLU A 507 -36.96 6.61 -14.63
CA GLU A 507 -36.34 7.92 -14.85
C GLU A 507 -36.35 8.27 -16.35
N PRO A 508 -36.38 9.56 -16.74
CA PRO A 508 -36.39 9.98 -18.13
C PRO A 508 -35.10 9.61 -18.88
N ILE A 509 -35.23 9.08 -20.09
CA ILE A 509 -34.14 8.75 -21.02
C ILE A 509 -34.06 9.84 -22.10
N GLU A 510 -32.86 10.38 -22.35
CA GLU A 510 -32.63 11.32 -23.45
C GLU A 510 -32.66 10.64 -24.82
N LEU A 511 -33.40 11.24 -25.75
CA LEU A 511 -33.61 10.71 -27.09
C LEU A 511 -33.18 11.72 -28.16
N ALA A 512 -32.77 11.19 -29.32
CA ALA A 512 -32.55 12.02 -30.49
C ALA A 512 -33.88 12.61 -31.00
N SER A 513 -33.91 13.93 -31.20
CA SER A 513 -35.12 14.65 -31.69
C SER A 513 -35.13 14.87 -33.20
N ASP A 514 -34.10 14.41 -33.92
CA ASP A 514 -33.90 14.61 -35.35
C ASP A 514 -34.98 13.94 -36.23
N GLN A 515 -35.65 12.93 -35.70
CA GLN A 515 -36.74 12.23 -36.37
C GLN A 515 -38.10 12.94 -36.26
N LEU A 516 -38.22 13.97 -35.40
CA LEU A 516 -39.46 14.74 -35.23
C LEU A 516 -39.72 15.65 -36.44
N ARG A 517 -41.00 15.83 -36.76
CA ARG A 517 -41.46 16.61 -37.91
C ARG A 517 -42.58 17.55 -37.47
N ILE A 518 -42.66 18.72 -38.10
CA ILE A 518 -43.82 19.61 -37.94
C ILE A 518 -45.06 18.88 -38.48
N GLY A 519 -46.13 18.84 -37.70
CA GLY A 519 -47.35 18.08 -37.94
C GLY A 519 -47.36 16.75 -37.18
N THR A 520 -48.00 15.74 -37.79
CA THR A 520 -48.21 14.43 -37.18
C THR A 520 -46.91 13.64 -37.04
N ASN A 521 -46.63 13.17 -35.83
CA ASN A 521 -45.56 12.24 -35.49
C ASN A 521 -46.16 10.95 -34.95
N ARG A 522 -45.62 9.82 -35.38
CA ARG A 522 -46.05 8.48 -34.96
C ARG A 522 -45.05 7.91 -33.97
N PHE A 523 -45.55 7.49 -32.81
CA PHE A 523 -44.78 6.77 -31.81
C PHE A 523 -45.30 5.34 -31.70
N ALA A 524 -44.44 4.37 -31.97
CA ALA A 524 -44.76 2.95 -32.01
C ALA A 524 -43.84 2.17 -31.06
N VAL A 525 -44.36 1.13 -30.42
CA VAL A 525 -43.65 0.37 -29.39
C VAL A 525 -43.93 -1.13 -29.53
N GLU A 526 -42.87 -1.94 -29.43
CA GLU A 526 -42.95 -3.39 -29.26
C GLU A 526 -42.57 -3.73 -27.82
N VAL A 527 -43.49 -4.29 -27.04
CA VAL A 527 -43.22 -4.75 -25.67
C VAL A 527 -43.06 -6.26 -25.67
N HIS A 528 -41.92 -6.72 -25.18
CA HIS A 528 -41.48 -8.12 -25.14
C HIS A 528 -41.52 -8.65 -23.72
N GLN A 529 -41.86 -9.92 -23.61
CA GLN A 529 -41.94 -10.63 -22.34
C GLN A 529 -40.62 -11.38 -22.07
N ASP A 530 -40.29 -11.64 -20.81
CA ASP A 530 -39.09 -12.36 -20.38
C ASP A 530 -39.09 -13.83 -20.80
N SER A 531 -40.29 -14.38 -20.99
CA SER A 531 -40.51 -15.80 -21.18
C SER A 531 -41.78 -16.05 -21.99
N VAL A 532 -41.88 -17.26 -22.53
CA VAL A 532 -43.03 -17.70 -23.36
C VAL A 532 -44.32 -17.83 -22.54
N SER A 533 -44.21 -17.83 -21.22
CA SER A 533 -45.31 -18.07 -20.29
C SER A 533 -45.36 -17.00 -19.20
N SER A 534 -44.87 -15.79 -19.49
CA SER A 534 -44.97 -14.67 -18.56
C SER A 534 -46.43 -14.47 -18.12
N PRO A 535 -46.70 -14.25 -16.83
CA PRO A 535 -48.07 -14.19 -16.30
C PRO A 535 -48.76 -12.84 -16.47
N ASP A 536 -48.02 -11.78 -16.80
CA ASP A 536 -48.37 -10.35 -16.77
C ASP A 536 -47.76 -9.55 -17.93
N ILE A 537 -48.25 -8.34 -18.13
CA ILE A 537 -47.82 -7.41 -19.19
C ILE A 537 -48.23 -6.01 -18.76
N VAL A 538 -47.32 -5.04 -18.83
CA VAL A 538 -47.62 -3.64 -18.51
C VAL A 538 -46.96 -2.73 -19.54
N PHE A 539 -47.71 -1.73 -20.00
CA PHE A 539 -47.23 -0.71 -20.91
C PHE A 539 -47.82 0.67 -20.60
N ALA A 540 -46.95 1.64 -20.34
CA ALA A 540 -47.17 3.05 -20.58
C ALA A 540 -45.86 3.73 -21.01
N ALA A 541 -45.97 4.82 -21.74
CA ALA A 541 -44.83 5.65 -22.12
C ALA A 541 -45.24 7.13 -22.14
N GLU A 542 -44.31 7.98 -21.73
CA GLU A 542 -44.41 9.43 -21.80
C GLU A 542 -43.28 9.99 -22.66
N LEU A 543 -43.63 10.91 -23.57
CA LEU A 543 -42.66 11.76 -24.26
C LEU A 543 -42.84 13.18 -23.78
N SER A 544 -41.74 13.86 -23.46
CA SER A 544 -41.75 15.23 -22.95
C SER A 544 -40.60 16.03 -23.57
N TRP A 545 -40.81 17.33 -23.77
CA TRP A 545 -39.71 18.27 -23.96
C TRP A 545 -39.12 18.61 -22.60
N GLY A 546 -37.84 18.32 -22.40
CA GLY A 546 -37.07 18.77 -21.25
C GLY A 546 -36.39 20.08 -21.55
N ARG A 547 -36.76 21.14 -20.83
CA ARG A 547 -35.91 22.32 -20.74
C ARG A 547 -34.95 22.11 -19.58
N GLU A 548 -33.66 22.02 -19.88
CA GLU A 548 -32.63 21.88 -18.86
C GLU A 548 -32.66 23.11 -17.93
N VAL A 549 -32.88 22.86 -16.64
CA VAL A 549 -32.90 23.89 -15.59
C VAL A 549 -31.57 23.92 -14.85
N MET A 550 -30.97 22.73 -14.66
CA MET A 550 -29.59 22.60 -14.20
C MET A 550 -28.88 21.55 -15.05
N PRO A 551 -27.70 21.88 -15.62
CA PRO A 551 -26.88 20.93 -16.34
C PRO A 551 -26.45 19.79 -15.42
N GLY A 552 -26.39 18.60 -16.00
CA GLY A 552 -25.77 17.48 -15.32
C GLY A 552 -24.27 17.72 -15.19
N THR A 553 -23.69 17.23 -14.10
CA THR A 553 -22.23 17.15 -13.95
C THR A 553 -21.78 15.73 -14.21
N ALA A 554 -20.76 15.56 -15.05
CA ALA A 554 -20.14 14.26 -15.24
C ALA A 554 -19.53 13.78 -13.92
N ALA A 555 -19.53 12.45 -13.72
CA ALA A 555 -18.81 11.86 -12.61
C ALA A 555 -17.31 12.21 -12.73
N GLN A 556 -16.70 12.53 -11.61
CA GLN A 556 -15.25 12.63 -11.48
C GLN A 556 -14.78 11.43 -10.66
N PRO A 557 -13.87 10.59 -11.17
CA PRO A 557 -13.33 9.50 -10.40
C PRO A 557 -12.50 10.05 -9.23
N PHE A 558 -12.28 9.20 -8.24
CA PHE A 558 -11.28 9.49 -7.23
C PHE A 558 -9.91 9.67 -7.90
N ARG A 559 -9.09 10.57 -7.35
CA ARG A 559 -7.71 10.72 -7.76
C ARG A 559 -6.84 11.00 -6.56
N GLU A 560 -5.66 10.43 -6.54
CA GLU A 560 -4.64 10.84 -5.58
C GLU A 560 -4.32 12.32 -5.74
N SER A 561 -4.01 12.98 -4.62
CA SER A 561 -3.56 14.36 -4.67
C SER A 561 -2.12 14.39 -5.13
N PRO A 562 -1.78 15.14 -6.18
CA PRO A 562 -0.38 15.32 -6.54
C PRO A 562 0.32 16.29 -5.59
N GLU A 563 -0.33 16.91 -4.60
CA GLU A 563 0.29 17.96 -3.79
C GLU A 563 1.43 17.44 -2.92
N GLU A 564 2.63 17.96 -3.16
CA GLU A 564 3.84 17.66 -2.40
C GLU A 564 4.64 18.94 -2.18
N TRP A 565 5.21 19.11 -0.98
CA TRP A 565 6.04 20.28 -0.68
C TRP A 565 6.94 20.05 0.53
N LEU A 566 8.03 20.81 0.57
CA LEU A 566 8.97 20.91 1.67
C LEU A 566 9.08 22.34 2.15
N GLU A 567 9.17 22.52 3.47
CA GLU A 567 9.48 23.80 4.08
C GLU A 567 10.84 23.79 4.76
N PHE A 568 11.55 24.91 4.65
CA PHE A 568 12.81 25.18 5.31
C PHE A 568 12.67 26.36 6.28
N PHE A 569 13.26 26.22 7.48
CA PHE A 569 13.25 27.25 8.51
C PHE A 569 14.66 27.76 8.79
N ASN A 570 14.83 29.09 8.79
CA ASN A 570 16.05 29.73 9.28
C ASN A 570 15.94 29.94 10.80
N ARG A 571 16.55 29.02 11.57
CA ARG A 571 16.55 29.06 13.04
C ARG A 571 17.47 30.14 13.61
N SER A 572 18.24 30.85 12.79
CA SER A 572 19.06 31.97 13.25
C SER A 572 18.19 33.11 13.79
N PRO A 573 18.47 33.64 14.98
CA PRO A 573 17.69 34.75 15.54
C PRO A 573 18.03 36.12 14.90
N SER A 574 19.11 36.20 14.11
CA SER A 574 19.61 37.49 13.61
C SER A 574 20.27 37.47 12.24
N ARG A 575 20.63 36.31 11.69
CA ARG A 575 21.35 36.20 10.42
C ARG A 575 20.40 35.83 9.29
N ALA A 576 20.35 36.66 8.25
CA ALA A 576 19.76 36.26 6.97
C ALA A 576 20.76 35.34 6.25
N ILE A 577 20.28 34.24 5.69
CA ILE A 577 21.11 33.23 5.06
C ILE A 577 20.79 33.19 3.56
N ASP A 578 21.84 33.33 2.76
CA ASP A 578 21.76 33.23 1.30
C ASP A 578 21.92 31.76 0.91
N VAL A 579 20.84 31.17 0.41
CA VAL A 579 20.80 29.77 -0.04
C VAL A 579 20.97 29.66 -1.56
N SER A 580 21.45 30.71 -2.23
CA SER A 580 21.69 30.69 -3.67
C SER A 580 22.62 29.54 -4.07
N GLY A 581 22.18 28.70 -5.01
CA GLY A 581 22.96 27.56 -5.52
C GLY A 581 23.06 26.38 -4.56
N TRP A 582 22.38 26.41 -3.41
CA TRP A 582 22.14 25.23 -2.60
C TRP A 582 21.26 24.24 -3.36
N GLN A 583 21.25 22.98 -2.94
CA GLN A 583 20.47 21.93 -3.59
C GLN A 583 19.70 21.09 -2.58
N ILE A 584 18.51 20.65 -2.99
CA ILE A 584 17.82 19.50 -2.41
C ILE A 584 18.21 18.29 -3.26
N GLN A 585 18.66 17.23 -2.59
CA GLN A 585 19.05 15.95 -3.19
C GLN A 585 18.36 14.81 -2.43
N ALA A 586 18.23 13.65 -3.07
CA ALA A 586 17.51 12.47 -2.59
C ALA A 586 16.00 12.72 -2.38
N GLY A 587 15.17 11.75 -2.81
CA GLY A 587 13.71 11.88 -2.88
C GLY A 587 13.26 12.82 -4.02
N ILE A 588 13.67 14.08 -3.96
CA ILE A 588 13.43 15.11 -4.98
C ILE A 588 14.74 15.86 -5.33
N GLU A 589 14.75 16.51 -6.50
CA GLU A 589 15.85 17.37 -6.93
C GLU A 589 15.39 18.83 -7.12
N TYR A 590 16.11 19.75 -6.50
CA TYR A 590 15.89 21.19 -6.67
C TYR A 590 17.17 21.99 -6.45
N THR A 591 17.41 23.03 -7.24
CA THR A 591 18.51 23.98 -7.01
C THR A 591 17.95 25.37 -6.73
N PHE A 592 18.32 25.96 -5.61
CA PHE A 592 17.81 27.27 -5.18
C PHE A 592 18.31 28.39 -6.12
N PRO A 593 17.41 29.21 -6.71
CA PRO A 593 17.80 30.28 -7.62
C PRO A 593 18.70 31.32 -6.96
N SER A 594 19.49 32.03 -7.79
CA SER A 594 20.31 33.15 -7.32
C SER A 594 19.45 34.27 -6.72
N GLY A 595 19.88 34.79 -5.57
CA GLY A 595 19.19 35.82 -4.80
C GLY A 595 18.18 35.28 -3.78
N THR A 596 18.12 33.96 -3.57
CA THR A 596 17.23 33.34 -2.58
C THR A 596 17.80 33.53 -1.18
N ILE A 597 17.12 34.31 -0.34
CA ILE A 597 17.55 34.63 1.03
C ILE A 597 16.44 34.30 2.00
N ILE A 598 16.72 33.44 2.98
CA ILE A 598 15.81 33.18 4.09
C ILE A 598 16.13 34.16 5.21
N GLN A 599 15.18 35.03 5.56
CA GLN A 599 15.34 36.02 6.63
C GLN A 599 15.51 35.32 8.00
N PRO A 600 16.08 35.98 9.03
CA PRO A 600 16.14 35.40 10.37
C PRO A 600 14.74 35.03 10.86
N GLN A 601 14.58 33.82 11.41
CA GLN A 601 13.28 33.27 11.82
C GLN A 601 12.25 33.19 10.66
N GLY A 602 12.72 33.18 9.41
CA GLY A 602 11.90 33.10 8.21
C GLY A 602 11.73 31.66 7.73
N TYR A 603 10.65 31.45 6.98
CA TYR A 603 10.27 30.18 6.36
C TYR A 603 10.34 30.28 4.84
N LEU A 604 10.68 29.19 4.17
CA LEU A 604 10.72 29.08 2.71
C LEU A 604 10.12 27.74 2.27
N VAL A 605 9.10 27.78 1.41
CA VAL A 605 8.44 26.58 0.88
C VAL A 605 8.87 26.31 -0.56
N VAL A 606 9.15 25.05 -0.86
CA VAL A 606 9.37 24.52 -2.21
C VAL A 606 8.29 23.48 -2.49
N ALA A 607 7.46 23.70 -3.50
CA ALA A 607 6.34 22.84 -3.86
C ALA A 607 6.50 22.27 -5.28
N ASN A 608 5.89 21.12 -5.55
CA ASN A 608 5.90 20.54 -6.89
C ASN A 608 5.02 21.30 -7.90
N ASP A 609 3.95 21.95 -7.44
CA ASP A 609 3.21 22.97 -8.19
C ASP A 609 3.07 24.26 -7.34
N PRO A 610 4.04 25.19 -7.43
CA PRO A 610 4.04 26.41 -6.61
C PRO A 610 2.84 27.33 -6.90
N ALA A 611 2.26 27.27 -8.11
CA ALA A 611 1.14 28.14 -8.48
C ALA A 611 -0.18 27.61 -7.90
N GLN A 612 -0.42 26.30 -7.96
CA GLN A 612 -1.57 25.67 -7.32
C GLN A 612 -1.49 25.82 -5.80
N PHE A 613 -0.33 25.52 -5.21
CA PHE A 613 -0.10 25.57 -3.78
C PHE A 613 -0.35 26.96 -3.17
N ALA A 614 0.20 28.02 -3.79
CA ALA A 614 0.03 29.39 -3.30
C ALA A 614 -1.44 29.85 -3.32
N ASN A 615 -2.22 29.42 -4.32
CA ASN A 615 -3.64 29.77 -4.42
C ASN A 615 -4.50 28.99 -3.41
N GLY A 616 -4.18 27.73 -3.13
CA GLY A 616 -4.92 26.87 -2.20
C GLY A 616 -4.71 27.26 -0.73
N ASN A 617 -3.48 27.57 -0.35
CA ASN A 617 -3.09 27.76 1.06
C ASN A 617 -3.00 29.24 1.51
N GLN A 618 -3.27 30.21 0.63
CA GLN A 618 -3.29 31.66 0.93
C GLN A 618 -1.99 32.19 1.59
N ILE A 619 -0.83 31.66 1.20
CA ILE A 619 0.46 32.00 1.84
C ILE A 619 0.98 33.36 1.33
N PRO A 620 1.41 34.29 2.21
CA PRO A 620 1.88 35.63 1.79
C PRO A 620 3.26 35.69 1.12
N SER A 621 4.10 34.65 1.26
CA SER A 621 5.48 34.58 0.76
C SER A 621 5.58 33.89 -0.61
N ALA A 622 6.69 34.11 -1.33
CA ALA A 622 6.94 33.47 -2.61
C ALA A 622 7.27 31.97 -2.40
N VAL A 623 6.36 31.10 -2.83
CA VAL A 623 6.57 29.65 -2.93
C VAL A 623 7.48 29.37 -4.13
N LEU A 624 8.50 28.55 -3.92
CA LEU A 624 9.45 28.14 -4.96
C LEU A 624 9.08 26.78 -5.57
N GLY A 625 9.68 26.44 -6.70
CA GLY A 625 9.41 25.22 -7.47
C GLY A 625 9.24 25.49 -8.97
N PRO A 626 8.78 24.50 -9.76
CA PRO A 626 8.59 23.11 -9.37
C PRO A 626 9.93 22.40 -9.11
N PHE A 627 9.94 21.42 -8.21
CA PHE A 627 11.06 20.47 -8.10
C PHE A 627 10.89 19.30 -9.09
N SER A 628 11.94 18.50 -9.28
CA SER A 628 11.89 17.24 -10.06
C SER A 628 11.88 16.03 -9.12
N GLY A 629 11.32 14.89 -9.55
CA GLY A 629 11.06 13.75 -8.68
C GLY A 629 9.72 13.87 -7.94
N SER A 630 9.49 12.97 -6.98
CA SER A 630 8.31 12.92 -6.11
C SER A 630 8.71 12.36 -4.75
N LEU A 631 7.97 12.73 -3.71
CA LEU A 631 8.15 12.18 -2.37
C LEU A 631 7.39 10.85 -2.27
N SER A 632 8.00 9.85 -1.65
CA SER A 632 7.41 8.53 -1.43
C SER A 632 6.27 8.60 -0.43
N ASN A 633 5.16 7.90 -0.70
CA ASN A 633 4.11 7.62 0.30
C ASN A 633 4.52 6.54 1.31
N ARG A 634 5.80 6.12 1.35
CA ARG A 634 6.34 5.12 2.28
C ARG A 634 7.48 5.67 3.12
N SER A 635 8.58 6.02 2.45
CA SER A 635 9.75 6.65 3.05
C SER A 635 10.62 7.24 1.95
N ASP A 636 11.30 8.36 2.23
CA ASP A 636 12.37 8.91 1.39
C ASP A 636 13.40 9.62 2.27
N MET A 637 14.64 9.63 1.79
CA MET A 637 15.72 10.48 2.31
C MET A 637 15.67 11.84 1.61
N ILE A 638 15.76 12.93 2.38
CA ILE A 638 15.87 14.30 1.88
C ILE A 638 17.17 14.90 2.42
N ARG A 639 18.03 15.41 1.53
CA ARG A 639 19.28 16.09 1.88
C ARG A 639 19.30 17.51 1.37
N LEU A 640 19.59 18.45 2.25
CA LEU A 640 19.88 19.84 1.91
C LEU A 640 21.39 20.05 1.89
N VAL A 641 21.94 20.37 0.73
CA VAL A 641 23.38 20.63 0.56
C VAL A 641 23.66 22.08 0.19
N ASP A 642 24.71 22.65 0.76
CA ASP A 642 25.13 24.01 0.50
C ASP A 642 25.76 24.18 -0.90
N SER A 643 26.06 25.43 -1.27
CA SER A 643 26.70 25.74 -2.56
C SER A 643 28.11 25.14 -2.78
N ARG A 644 28.72 24.54 -1.75
CA ARG A 644 30.02 23.84 -1.80
C ARG A 644 29.85 22.31 -1.80
N GLY A 645 28.62 21.81 -1.75
CA GLY A 645 28.29 20.39 -1.67
C GLY A 645 28.39 19.81 -0.26
N ASN A 646 28.49 20.64 0.79
CA ASN A 646 28.48 20.17 2.18
C ASN A 646 27.04 19.98 2.65
N LEU A 647 26.79 18.94 3.45
CA LEU A 647 25.48 18.70 4.06
C LEU A 647 25.14 19.81 5.08
N ALA A 648 23.99 20.44 4.90
CA ALA A 648 23.43 21.43 5.82
C ALA A 648 22.40 20.80 6.78
N ASP A 649 21.51 19.96 6.25
CA ASP A 649 20.51 19.20 7.01
C ASP A 649 20.05 17.96 6.23
N GLU A 650 19.56 16.93 6.92
CA GLU A 650 18.95 15.75 6.31
C GLU A 650 17.87 15.12 7.19
N VAL A 651 16.93 14.42 6.54
CA VAL A 651 15.90 13.61 7.21
C VAL A 651 15.46 12.46 6.32
N GLN A 652 15.33 11.27 6.91
CA GLN A 652 14.57 10.17 6.31
C GLN A 652 13.25 10.02 7.06
N TYR A 653 12.14 10.34 6.40
CA TYR A 653 10.81 10.17 6.98
C TYR A 653 10.24 8.79 6.64
N PHE A 654 9.24 8.35 7.39
CA PHE A 654 8.49 7.11 7.13
C PHE A 654 6.98 7.36 7.29
N ASP A 655 6.17 6.48 6.69
CA ASP A 655 4.70 6.52 6.66
C ASP A 655 4.02 5.97 7.94
N GLY A 656 4.81 5.50 8.91
CA GLY A 656 4.27 4.99 10.16
C GLY A 656 5.32 4.51 11.17
N GLY A 657 4.89 3.63 12.07
CA GLY A 657 5.71 3.17 13.20
C GLY A 657 5.90 4.29 14.23
N ARG A 658 7.15 4.65 14.49
CA ARG A 658 7.48 5.81 15.34
C ARG A 658 7.23 7.16 14.67
N TRP A 659 7.08 7.17 13.34
CA TRP A 659 6.60 8.35 12.60
C TRP A 659 5.08 8.37 12.58
N SER A 660 4.48 9.55 12.47
CA SER A 660 3.02 9.67 12.52
C SER A 660 2.37 9.27 11.20
N ASP A 661 1.62 8.17 11.22
CA ASP A 661 0.76 7.69 10.14
C ASP A 661 -0.34 8.69 9.72
N ARG A 662 -0.68 9.66 10.58
CA ARG A 662 -1.64 10.72 10.27
C ARG A 662 -1.16 11.67 9.15
N ALA A 663 0.14 11.67 8.85
CA ALA A 663 0.70 12.41 7.73
C ALA A 663 0.71 11.62 6.40
N ASP A 664 0.31 10.34 6.43
CA ASP A 664 0.26 9.45 5.27
C ASP A 664 -1.14 9.50 4.63
N GLY A 665 -1.46 10.55 3.86
CA GLY A 665 -2.75 10.69 3.19
C GLY A 665 -3.92 11.04 4.13
N GLY A 666 -3.65 11.09 5.44
CA GLY A 666 -4.62 11.30 6.53
C GLY A 666 -4.94 12.77 6.86
N GLY A 667 -4.43 13.73 6.09
CA GLY A 667 -4.78 15.15 6.21
C GLY A 667 -3.88 15.99 7.11
N SER A 668 -2.68 15.50 7.41
CA SER A 668 -1.65 16.24 8.15
C SER A 668 -0.34 16.28 7.35
N SER A 669 0.49 17.29 7.57
CA SER A 669 1.93 17.25 7.22
C SER A 669 2.74 16.65 8.37
N LEU A 670 3.98 16.27 8.13
CA LEU A 670 4.97 16.05 9.19
C LEU A 670 5.64 17.38 9.55
N GLU A 671 5.54 17.79 10.81
CA GLU A 671 6.11 19.02 11.34
C GLU A 671 7.26 18.73 12.33
N LEU A 672 8.38 19.42 12.16
CA LEU A 672 9.46 19.45 13.14
C LEU A 672 9.00 20.17 14.42
N ARG A 673 9.20 19.53 15.56
CA ARG A 673 8.72 20.01 16.87
C ARG A 673 9.72 20.91 17.56
N ASP A 674 11.01 20.60 17.43
CA ASP A 674 12.11 21.35 18.04
C ASP A 674 13.22 21.55 17.00
N ALA A 675 13.39 22.80 16.56
CA ALA A 675 14.35 23.17 15.51
C ALA A 675 15.82 23.01 15.91
N LEU A 676 16.12 22.69 17.18
CA LEU A 676 17.46 22.37 17.65
C LEU A 676 17.70 20.87 17.81
N ALA A 677 16.64 20.05 17.84
CA ALA A 677 16.73 18.61 18.03
C ALA A 677 17.32 17.91 16.78
N ALA A 678 17.57 16.61 16.93
CA ALA A 678 18.13 15.78 15.86
C ALA A 678 17.04 15.43 14.85
N ASN A 679 17.06 16.10 13.69
CA ASN A 679 16.01 16.00 12.67
C ASN A 679 15.86 14.59 12.08
N GLU A 680 16.87 13.73 12.17
CA GLU A 680 16.81 12.34 11.68
C GLU A 680 16.03 11.39 12.61
N ARG A 681 15.40 11.91 13.67
CA ARG A 681 14.74 11.11 14.72
C ARG A 681 13.22 11.35 14.75
N PRO A 682 12.40 10.28 14.77
CA PRO A 682 10.94 10.44 14.78
C PRO A 682 10.43 11.28 15.96
N GLU A 683 11.08 11.21 17.13
CA GLU A 683 10.68 11.95 18.33
C GLU A 683 10.72 13.49 18.15
N SER A 684 11.50 13.95 17.17
CA SER A 684 11.60 15.36 16.78
C SER A 684 10.48 15.80 15.85
N TRP A 685 9.66 14.88 15.32
CA TRP A 685 8.57 15.15 14.38
C TRP A 685 7.20 14.80 14.97
N ALA A 686 6.15 15.45 14.48
CA ALA A 686 4.77 15.06 14.74
C ALA A 686 3.88 15.46 13.57
N ALA A 687 2.74 14.80 13.41
CA ALA A 687 1.73 15.27 12.46
C ALA A 687 1.20 16.65 12.88
N SER A 688 1.04 17.55 11.91
CA SER A 688 0.46 18.88 12.12
C SER A 688 -0.86 18.80 12.87
N ALA A 689 -1.07 19.67 13.86
CA ALA A 689 -2.39 19.90 14.39
C ALA A 689 -3.26 20.52 13.28
N LYS A 690 -4.52 20.08 13.18
CA LYS A 690 -5.44 20.49 12.11
C LYS A 690 -5.51 22.01 12.00
N ASN A 691 -5.12 22.56 10.86
CA ASN A 691 -5.20 24.01 10.59
C ASN A 691 -6.57 24.38 9.99
N GLY A 692 -7.61 24.06 10.75
CA GLY A 692 -9.00 24.39 10.44
C GLY A 692 -9.90 23.95 11.60
N ALA A 693 -10.87 24.78 12.00
CA ALA A 693 -11.80 24.39 13.05
C ALA A 693 -12.62 23.20 12.55
N PRO A 694 -12.59 22.03 13.23
CA PRO A 694 -13.34 20.87 12.78
C PRO A 694 -14.84 21.22 12.79
N GLN A 695 -15.58 20.79 11.77
CA GLN A 695 -16.98 21.15 11.58
C GLN A 695 -17.89 19.96 11.82
N TRP A 696 -19.00 20.18 12.51
CA TRP A 696 -20.09 19.20 12.59
C TRP A 696 -20.86 19.18 11.27
N GLN A 697 -21.00 17.99 10.70
CA GLN A 697 -21.86 17.72 9.55
C GLN A 697 -23.10 16.97 10.03
N THR A 698 -24.30 17.47 9.72
CA THR A 698 -25.54 16.73 9.94
C THR A 698 -25.84 15.87 8.73
N ILE A 699 -25.99 14.57 8.95
CA ILE A 699 -26.30 13.57 7.92
C ILE A 699 -27.68 13.00 8.20
N SER A 700 -28.51 12.88 7.17
CA SER A 700 -29.82 12.25 7.24
C SER A 700 -30.15 11.59 5.91
N TYR A 701 -30.60 10.34 5.95
CA TYR A 701 -30.99 9.59 4.77
C TYR A 701 -32.10 8.58 5.08
N GLN A 702 -32.87 8.24 4.05
CA GLN A 702 -33.91 7.22 4.13
C GLN A 702 -33.54 6.02 3.26
N GLY A 703 -34.01 4.85 3.67
CA GLY A 703 -33.92 3.66 2.82
C GLY A 703 -34.87 2.56 3.26
N ILE A 704 -35.18 1.67 2.33
CA ILE A 704 -36.05 0.52 2.55
C ILE A 704 -35.18 -0.67 2.95
N ALA A 705 -35.50 -1.31 4.07
CA ALA A 705 -34.80 -2.52 4.50
C ALA A 705 -35.13 -3.68 3.55
N GLN A 706 -34.23 -4.01 2.62
CA GLN A 706 -34.42 -5.09 1.66
C GLN A 706 -33.94 -6.45 2.20
N PRO A 707 -34.44 -7.57 1.65
CA PRO A 707 -33.78 -8.86 1.79
C PRO A 707 -32.34 -8.78 1.28
N ASP A 708 -31.42 -9.47 1.92
CA ASP A 708 -30.00 -9.45 1.58
C ASP A 708 -29.57 -10.51 0.55
N GLY A 709 -30.55 -11.19 -0.05
CA GLY A 709 -30.34 -12.27 -1.02
C GLY A 709 -30.01 -13.63 -0.39
N THR A 710 -30.10 -13.78 0.93
CA THR A 710 -29.80 -15.04 1.63
C THR A 710 -31.08 -15.85 1.95
N THR A 711 -31.01 -17.19 1.94
CA THR A 711 -32.20 -18.07 1.99
C THR A 711 -32.41 -18.80 3.32
N ASN A 712 -31.53 -18.64 4.30
CA ASN A 712 -31.53 -19.43 5.55
C ASN A 712 -31.84 -18.63 6.83
N GLY A 713 -32.21 -17.35 6.72
CA GLY A 713 -32.64 -16.50 7.84
C GLY A 713 -31.55 -16.18 8.87
N VAL A 714 -30.30 -16.60 8.64
CA VAL A 714 -29.18 -16.38 9.56
C VAL A 714 -28.90 -14.89 9.78
N THR A 715 -29.15 -14.08 8.76
CA THR A 715 -28.94 -12.63 8.76
C THR A 715 -30.07 -11.83 9.42
N SER A 716 -31.12 -12.49 9.91
CA SER A 716 -32.20 -11.88 10.71
C SER A 716 -32.03 -12.14 12.22
N ARG A 717 -30.89 -12.70 12.63
CA ARG A 717 -30.62 -13.08 14.04
C ARG A 717 -30.40 -11.86 14.94
N TYR A 718 -29.74 -10.84 14.42
CA TYR A 718 -29.41 -9.62 15.15
C TYR A 718 -30.16 -8.44 14.56
N GLN A 719 -30.44 -7.45 15.42
CA GLN A 719 -31.27 -6.30 15.12
C GLN A 719 -30.51 -5.05 15.54
N GLU A 720 -29.51 -4.70 14.74
CA GLU A 720 -28.49 -3.73 15.14
C GLU A 720 -28.35 -2.64 14.11
N PHE A 721 -27.99 -1.47 14.61
CA PHE A 721 -27.31 -0.44 13.86
C PHE A 721 -25.80 -0.64 13.98
N ILE A 722 -25.09 -0.54 12.86
CA ILE A 722 -23.64 -0.72 12.77
C ILE A 722 -23.04 0.50 12.09
N MET A 723 -21.91 0.97 12.62
CA MET A 723 -21.13 2.05 12.03
C MET A 723 -19.62 1.80 12.14
N GLY A 724 -18.86 2.36 11.20
CA GLY A 724 -17.40 2.31 11.21
C GLY A 724 -16.78 2.99 9.99
N LEU A 725 -15.48 3.26 10.08
CA LEU A 725 -14.69 3.81 8.96
C LEU A 725 -14.25 2.71 7.97
N LEU A 726 -14.10 3.08 6.70
CA LEU A 726 -13.56 2.18 5.67
C LEU A 726 -12.02 2.05 5.71
N ASP A 727 -11.33 2.87 6.50
CA ASP A 727 -9.91 2.67 6.83
C ASP A 727 -9.56 3.27 8.21
N SER A 728 -8.29 3.28 8.60
CA SER A 728 -7.83 3.93 9.83
C SER A 728 -8.19 5.42 9.85
N GLY A 729 -8.54 5.94 11.03
CA GLY A 729 -8.97 7.32 11.18
C GLY A 729 -9.78 7.55 12.45
N GLU A 730 -10.21 8.80 12.63
CA GLU A 730 -10.92 9.23 13.84
C GLU A 730 -12.06 10.17 13.49
N PHE A 731 -13.15 10.06 14.25
CA PHE A 731 -14.30 10.95 14.14
C PHE A 731 -15.01 11.12 15.49
N LEU A 732 -15.72 12.23 15.65
CA LEU A 732 -16.74 12.38 16.68
C LEU A 732 -18.11 12.11 16.06
N ILE A 733 -19.03 11.51 16.82
CA ILE A 733 -20.42 11.31 16.42
C ILE A 733 -21.36 11.56 17.58
N ASP A 734 -22.53 12.11 17.26
CA ASP A 734 -23.57 12.47 18.22
C ASP A 734 -24.96 12.52 17.54
N ASP A 735 -26.02 12.69 18.34
CA ASP A 735 -27.42 12.82 17.91
C ASP A 735 -27.89 11.71 16.96
N ILE A 736 -27.45 10.48 17.22
CA ILE A 736 -27.83 9.32 16.40
C ILE A 736 -29.33 9.04 16.60
N SER A 737 -30.07 8.90 15.51
CA SER A 737 -31.51 8.58 15.49
C SER A 737 -31.83 7.62 14.35
N ILE A 738 -32.65 6.62 14.63
CA ILE A 738 -33.07 5.56 13.71
C ILE A 738 -34.58 5.41 13.81
N VAL A 739 -35.29 6.09 12.92
CA VAL A 739 -36.76 6.13 12.93
C VAL A 739 -37.30 5.10 11.94
N GLU A 740 -37.96 4.08 12.46
CA GLU A 740 -38.77 3.14 11.66
C GLU A 740 -40.09 3.81 11.24
N ALA A 741 -40.52 3.57 9.99
CA ALA A 741 -41.76 4.09 9.44
C ALA A 741 -41.92 5.61 9.59
N PRO A 742 -40.95 6.42 9.11
CA PRO A 742 -40.94 7.87 9.31
C PRO A 742 -42.17 8.57 8.71
N SER A 743 -42.71 8.02 7.62
CA SER A 743 -43.92 8.48 6.94
C SER A 743 -45.23 7.98 7.58
N GLY A 744 -45.13 7.08 8.57
CA GLY A 744 -46.25 6.43 9.25
C GLY A 744 -46.23 6.67 10.76
N ALA A 745 -46.32 5.59 11.54
CA ALA A 745 -46.11 5.66 12.98
C ALA A 745 -44.60 5.61 13.27
N ALA A 746 -43.97 6.78 13.25
CA ALA A 746 -42.54 6.93 13.51
C ALA A 746 -42.15 6.35 14.88
N ILE A 747 -41.21 5.40 14.88
CA ILE A 747 -40.69 4.76 16.11
C ILE A 747 -39.18 4.87 16.14
N GLU A 748 -38.65 5.52 17.18
CA GLU A 748 -37.21 5.56 17.45
C GLU A 748 -36.71 4.16 17.88
N ARG A 749 -35.60 3.72 17.29
CA ARG A 749 -35.01 2.39 17.50
C ARG A 749 -33.66 2.43 18.18
N VAL A 750 -32.98 3.57 18.28
CA VAL A 750 -31.72 3.68 19.02
C VAL A 750 -31.97 3.82 20.53
N GLN A 751 -31.09 3.26 21.38
CA GLN A 751 -31.21 3.32 22.84
C GLN A 751 -30.44 4.48 23.47
N ASN A 752 -29.24 4.77 22.95
CA ASN A 752 -28.34 5.81 23.48
C ASN A 752 -27.69 6.55 22.31
N GLY A 753 -28.42 7.51 21.74
CA GLY A 753 -27.97 8.26 20.55
C GLY A 753 -27.23 9.56 20.86
N SER A 754 -27.37 10.11 22.09
CA SER A 754 -26.78 11.39 22.49
C SER A 754 -25.63 11.29 23.49
N PHE A 755 -25.41 10.13 24.12
CA PHE A 755 -24.31 9.89 25.06
C PHE A 755 -24.28 10.79 26.33
N ASP A 756 -25.26 11.69 26.52
CA ASP A 756 -25.33 12.62 27.65
C ASP A 756 -25.34 11.95 29.03
N GLY A 757 -25.85 10.72 29.09
CA GLY A 757 -25.93 9.94 30.33
C GLY A 757 -24.65 9.20 30.71
N ASP A 758 -23.69 9.11 29.79
CA ASP A 758 -22.47 8.32 29.94
C ASP A 758 -21.36 9.05 30.70
N GLU A 759 -20.46 8.28 31.31
CA GLU A 759 -19.28 8.78 31.99
C GLU A 759 -18.16 9.15 30.99
N LEU A 760 -17.57 10.34 31.15
CA LEU A 760 -16.43 10.76 30.31
C LEU A 760 -15.24 9.81 30.45
N GLY A 761 -14.68 9.40 29.31
CA GLY A 761 -13.57 8.45 29.20
C GLY A 761 -14.00 6.98 29.28
N ALA A 762 -15.30 6.68 29.44
CA ALA A 762 -15.81 5.32 29.43
C ALA A 762 -16.32 4.89 28.04
N GLU A 763 -16.43 3.58 27.82
CA GLU A 763 -17.20 3.04 26.69
C GLU A 763 -18.70 3.40 26.88
N PRO A 764 -19.40 3.83 25.82
CA PRO A 764 -20.81 4.24 25.91
C PRO A 764 -21.77 3.10 26.26
N GLU A 765 -22.78 3.35 27.10
CA GLU A 765 -23.80 2.36 27.43
C GLU A 765 -24.60 1.97 26.17
N HIS A 766 -25.01 0.70 26.06
CA HIS A 766 -25.75 0.10 24.92
C HIS A 766 -24.97 -0.06 23.61
N TRP A 767 -23.72 0.37 23.55
CA TRP A 767 -22.86 0.22 22.38
C TRP A 767 -21.77 -0.83 22.62
N ARG A 768 -21.45 -1.59 21.58
CA ARG A 768 -20.32 -2.51 21.55
C ARG A 768 -19.36 -2.03 20.49
N ILE A 769 -18.12 -1.73 20.88
CA ILE A 769 -17.09 -1.23 19.97
C ILE A 769 -15.90 -2.18 20.07
N GLN A 770 -15.62 -2.92 18.99
CA GLN A 770 -14.69 -4.06 19.03
C GLN A 770 -13.92 -4.21 17.74
N GLY A 771 -12.77 -4.88 17.84
CA GLY A 771 -11.90 -5.07 16.69
C GLY A 771 -11.00 -3.86 16.51
N THR A 772 -10.83 -3.41 15.27
CA THR A 772 -10.04 -2.22 14.92
C THR A 772 -10.70 -0.90 15.33
N HIS A 773 -11.95 -0.89 15.81
CA HIS A 773 -12.60 0.32 16.32
C HIS A 773 -12.56 0.32 17.84
N HIS A 774 -12.28 1.50 18.39
CA HIS A 774 -12.30 1.81 19.82
C HIS A 774 -13.11 3.08 20.02
N GLY A 775 -13.85 3.19 21.12
CA GLY A 775 -14.62 4.39 21.38
C GLY A 775 -14.74 4.73 22.85
N GLN A 776 -14.79 6.02 23.12
CA GLN A 776 -14.93 6.59 24.45
C GLN A 776 -15.80 7.85 24.38
N VAL A 777 -16.56 8.11 25.45
CA VAL A 777 -17.35 9.33 25.56
C VAL A 777 -16.44 10.49 25.97
N VAL A 778 -16.47 11.57 25.21
CA VAL A 778 -15.67 12.79 25.43
C VAL A 778 -16.57 14.02 25.42
N VAL A 779 -16.03 15.17 25.80
CA VAL A 779 -16.74 16.45 25.65
C VAL A 779 -16.73 16.89 24.19
N ASP A 780 -17.83 17.48 23.72
CA ASP A 780 -17.85 18.14 22.41
C ASP A 780 -16.85 19.32 22.41
N PRO A 781 -15.87 19.34 21.48
CA PRO A 781 -14.86 20.39 21.43
C PRO A 781 -15.44 21.79 21.14
N LEU A 782 -16.63 21.87 20.54
CA LEU A 782 -17.33 23.13 20.24
C LEU A 782 -18.43 23.47 21.26
N ASN A 783 -18.84 22.51 22.09
CA ASN A 783 -19.81 22.70 23.15
C ASN A 783 -19.50 21.83 24.39
N PRO A 784 -18.62 22.27 25.30
CA PRO A 784 -18.17 21.45 26.43
C PRO A 784 -19.25 20.97 27.42
N GLU A 785 -20.50 21.46 27.30
CA GLU A 785 -21.65 20.95 28.07
C GLU A 785 -22.28 19.69 27.47
N ASN A 786 -21.93 19.35 26.23
CA ASN A 786 -22.43 18.19 25.48
C ASN A 786 -21.43 17.03 25.55
N HIS A 787 -21.92 15.81 25.66
CA HIS A 787 -21.11 14.59 25.55
C HIS A 787 -21.24 14.00 24.15
N VAL A 788 -20.16 13.47 23.61
CA VAL A 788 -20.13 12.88 22.26
C VAL A 788 -19.30 11.62 22.27
N LEU A 789 -19.54 10.73 21.31
CA LEU A 789 -18.71 9.56 21.14
C LEU A 789 -17.50 9.88 20.24
N HIS A 790 -16.30 9.75 20.78
CA HIS A 790 -15.06 9.70 19.99
C HIS A 790 -14.80 8.27 19.58
N VAL A 791 -14.67 8.04 18.28
CA VAL A 791 -14.31 6.73 17.72
C VAL A 791 -12.97 6.84 17.01
N ALA A 792 -12.05 5.96 17.37
CA ALA A 792 -10.76 5.78 16.71
C ALA A 792 -10.70 4.39 16.06
N ALA A 793 -10.28 4.36 14.79
CA ALA A 793 -10.15 3.15 14.00
C ALA A 793 -8.68 2.91 13.62
N THR A 794 -8.16 1.73 13.91
CA THR A 794 -6.84 1.24 13.45
C THR A 794 -6.93 0.52 12.09
N GLY A 795 -8.12 0.46 11.49
CA GLY A 795 -8.34 -0.16 10.19
C GLY A 795 -9.81 -0.28 9.80
N VAL A 796 -10.04 -0.89 8.64
CA VAL A 796 -11.34 -1.04 7.97
C VAL A 796 -12.42 -1.72 8.82
N MET A 797 -13.66 -1.24 8.68
CA MET A 797 -14.80 -1.95 9.24
C MET A 797 -15.14 -3.24 8.48
N GLU A 798 -15.53 -4.29 9.21
CA GLU A 798 -15.93 -5.57 8.60
C GLU A 798 -17.35 -6.00 9.00
N ASP A 799 -17.87 -7.03 8.33
CA ASP A 799 -19.24 -7.51 8.49
C ASP A 799 -19.54 -8.07 9.91
N ARG A 800 -18.51 -8.53 10.64
CA ARG A 800 -18.62 -9.41 11.83
C ARG A 800 -18.17 -8.75 13.12
N PHE A 801 -16.99 -8.15 13.08
CA PHE A 801 -16.23 -7.47 14.11
C PHE A 801 -15.56 -6.26 13.44
N ASN A 802 -14.77 -5.47 14.17
CA ASN A 802 -14.11 -4.28 13.64
C ASN A 802 -15.16 -3.21 13.29
N HIS A 803 -16.00 -2.85 14.25
CA HIS A 803 -17.01 -1.79 14.09
C HIS A 803 -17.61 -1.43 15.46
N ALA A 804 -18.39 -0.35 15.48
CA ALA A 804 -19.31 -0.03 16.57
C ALA A 804 -20.73 -0.53 16.21
N GLU A 805 -21.43 -1.10 17.18
CA GLU A 805 -22.81 -1.57 17.01
C GLU A 805 -23.68 -1.31 18.23
N ALA A 806 -24.97 -1.07 17.99
CA ALA A 806 -26.00 -0.94 19.02
C ALA A 806 -27.22 -1.78 18.65
N THR A 807 -27.75 -2.52 19.62
CA THR A 807 -29.00 -3.27 19.43
C THR A 807 -30.18 -2.30 19.43
N PHE A 808 -31.19 -2.60 18.63
CA PHE A 808 -32.45 -1.85 18.64
C PHE A 808 -33.12 -1.90 20.02
N ALA A 809 -33.71 -0.78 20.41
CA ALA A 809 -34.51 -0.66 21.62
C ALA A 809 -35.57 -1.78 21.70
N ASP A 810 -35.73 -2.32 22.91
CA ASP A 810 -36.59 -3.47 23.23
C ASP A 810 -36.29 -4.76 22.43
N GLY A 811 -35.14 -4.83 21.73
CA GLY A 811 -34.79 -5.95 20.84
C GLY A 811 -35.71 -6.06 19.62
N ALA A 812 -36.28 -4.94 19.17
CA ALA A 812 -37.21 -4.90 18.04
C ALA A 812 -36.57 -5.44 16.75
N ALA A 813 -37.35 -6.18 15.96
CA ALA A 813 -36.87 -6.74 14.70
C ALA A 813 -36.89 -5.70 13.56
N ILE A 814 -35.83 -5.70 12.74
CA ILE A 814 -35.77 -4.97 11.48
C ILE A 814 -36.84 -5.53 10.54
N GLN A 815 -37.76 -4.67 10.09
CA GLN A 815 -38.87 -5.03 9.23
C GLN A 815 -38.45 -4.92 7.75
N LEU A 816 -38.50 -6.03 7.01
CA LEU A 816 -38.21 -6.00 5.57
C LEU A 816 -39.32 -5.27 4.81
N GLY A 817 -38.96 -4.52 3.78
CA GLY A 817 -39.87 -3.67 3.01
C GLY A 817 -40.29 -2.39 3.74
N GLN A 818 -39.85 -2.19 4.99
CA GLN A 818 -40.12 -0.99 5.76
C GLN A 818 -39.07 0.10 5.46
N GLU A 819 -39.54 1.34 5.34
CA GLU A 819 -38.71 2.54 5.29
C GLU A 819 -38.17 2.90 6.67
N TYR A 820 -36.88 3.24 6.74
CA TYR A 820 -36.19 3.76 7.90
C TYR A 820 -35.56 5.12 7.55
N LEU A 821 -35.62 6.06 8.49
CA LEU A 821 -34.89 7.33 8.46
C LEU A 821 -33.75 7.25 9.48
N ILE A 822 -32.51 7.41 9.01
CA ILE A 822 -31.31 7.43 9.85
C ILE A 822 -30.73 8.85 9.82
N SER A 823 -30.42 9.40 10.99
CA SER A 823 -29.75 10.69 11.10
C SER A 823 -28.74 10.72 12.24
N PHE A 824 -27.71 11.55 12.10
CA PHE A 824 -26.67 11.80 13.11
C PHE A 824 -25.89 13.08 12.77
N ARG A 825 -25.11 13.59 13.72
CA ARG A 825 -24.04 14.55 13.45
C ARG A 825 -22.70 13.85 13.56
N ALA A 826 -21.80 14.09 12.62
CA ALA A 826 -20.44 13.56 12.64
C ALA A 826 -19.42 14.66 12.35
N MET A 827 -18.22 14.51 12.89
CA MET A 827 -17.09 15.43 12.71
C MET A 827 -15.83 14.60 12.45
N TRP A 828 -15.25 14.76 11.26
CA TRP A 828 -13.97 14.12 10.94
C TRP A 828 -12.86 14.70 11.82
N LEU A 829 -11.99 13.81 12.31
CA LEU A 829 -10.82 14.20 13.06
C LEU A 829 -9.50 13.95 12.30
N SER A 830 -9.25 12.76 11.79
CA SER A 830 -8.01 12.43 11.07
C SER A 830 -8.17 11.14 10.28
N GLY A 831 -7.28 10.88 9.31
CA GLY A 831 -7.30 9.64 8.53
C GLY A 831 -8.50 9.55 7.59
N SER A 832 -9.04 8.35 7.41
CA SER A 832 -10.20 8.09 6.57
C SER A 832 -11.39 8.98 6.94
N ASN A 833 -12.06 9.54 5.92
CA ASN A 833 -13.31 10.29 6.08
C ASN A 833 -14.53 9.53 5.55
N GLN A 834 -14.39 8.23 5.29
CA GLN A 834 -15.46 7.39 4.76
C GLN A 834 -16.15 6.66 5.90
N LEU A 835 -17.18 7.28 6.46
CA LEU A 835 -18.01 6.72 7.53
C LEU A 835 -19.14 5.91 6.92
N THR A 836 -19.17 4.61 7.18
CA THR A 836 -20.26 3.73 6.74
C THR A 836 -21.20 3.43 7.88
N THR A 837 -22.51 3.45 7.56
CA THR A 837 -23.60 3.10 8.47
C THR A 837 -24.51 2.08 7.81
N ARG A 838 -25.03 1.12 8.58
CA ARG A 838 -25.97 0.11 8.08
C ARG A 838 -26.82 -0.45 9.20
N LEU A 839 -28.01 -0.93 8.87
CA LEU A 839 -28.70 -1.92 9.69
C LEU A 839 -28.10 -3.31 9.43
N TYR A 840 -28.28 -4.21 10.39
CA TYR A 840 -27.59 -5.50 10.45
C TYR A 840 -27.46 -6.21 9.09
N PHE A 841 -26.24 -6.71 8.84
CA PHE A 841 -25.75 -7.30 7.60
C PHE A 841 -25.52 -6.30 6.45
N ASN A 842 -26.54 -5.76 5.81
CA ASN A 842 -26.35 -4.71 4.79
C ASN A 842 -27.65 -3.96 4.47
N ARG A 843 -28.55 -3.90 5.43
CA ARG A 843 -29.86 -3.30 5.20
C ARG A 843 -29.74 -1.80 5.39
N VAL A 844 -30.29 -1.01 4.47
CA VAL A 844 -30.23 0.47 4.56
C VAL A 844 -28.78 0.95 4.75
N ALA A 845 -27.84 0.35 4.00
CA ALA A 845 -26.42 0.67 4.08
C ALA A 845 -26.12 1.96 3.31
N LYS A 846 -25.23 2.79 3.86
CA LYS A 846 -24.73 3.99 3.20
C LYS A 846 -23.35 4.38 3.72
N THR A 847 -22.41 4.58 2.81
CA THR A 847 -21.15 5.28 3.07
C THR A 847 -21.31 6.79 2.89
N HIS A 848 -20.78 7.55 3.84
CA HIS A 848 -20.81 9.01 3.91
C HIS A 848 -19.40 9.55 3.89
N GLN A 849 -19.19 10.60 3.09
CA GLN A 849 -17.94 11.32 3.08
C GLN A 849 -18.01 12.50 4.05
N LEU A 850 -17.20 12.45 5.11
CA LEU A 850 -17.12 13.52 6.09
C LEU A 850 -16.24 14.67 5.57
N ASP A 851 -16.68 15.90 5.79
CA ASP A 851 -15.92 17.09 5.38
C ASP A 851 -14.54 17.15 6.08
N ARG A 852 -13.48 17.31 5.30
CA ARG A 852 -12.08 17.47 5.78
C ARG A 852 -11.67 18.95 5.80
N SER A 853 -10.64 19.28 6.58
CA SER A 853 -9.96 20.58 6.46
C SER A 853 -9.31 20.72 5.09
N THR A 854 -9.35 21.93 4.52
CA THR A 854 -8.66 22.27 3.26
C THR A 854 -7.23 22.77 3.46
N SER A 855 -6.85 23.17 4.67
CA SER A 855 -5.46 23.48 5.04
C SER A 855 -4.83 22.25 5.67
N VAL A 856 -3.73 21.79 5.10
CA VAL A 856 -2.89 20.71 5.59
C VAL A 856 -1.55 21.31 6.02
N GLY A 857 -1.17 21.14 7.30
CA GLY A 857 0.08 21.73 7.80
C GLY A 857 0.10 23.25 7.97
N THR A 858 1.26 23.81 8.32
CA THR A 858 1.52 25.23 8.63
C THR A 858 2.46 25.95 7.65
N PRO A 859 2.35 25.75 6.33
CA PRO A 859 3.32 26.29 5.39
C PRO A 859 3.39 27.83 5.43
N GLY A 860 4.61 28.35 5.51
CA GLY A 860 4.96 29.75 5.67
C GLY A 860 4.87 30.29 7.09
N ALA A 861 4.59 29.45 8.10
CA ALA A 861 4.35 29.84 9.48
C ALA A 861 5.05 28.92 10.49
N ARG A 862 4.96 29.26 11.78
CA ARG A 862 5.50 28.43 12.85
C ARG A 862 4.67 27.14 12.98
N ASN A 863 5.35 25.99 12.93
CA ASN A 863 4.78 24.67 13.16
C ASN A 863 3.80 24.65 14.34
N SER A 864 2.64 24.03 14.12
CA SER A 864 1.60 23.86 15.13
C SER A 864 2.06 22.96 16.29
N GLN A 865 3.01 22.05 16.03
CA GLN A 865 3.64 21.17 17.01
C GLN A 865 4.92 21.75 17.65
N ALA A 866 5.27 23.01 17.34
CA ALA A 866 6.53 23.62 17.79
C ALA A 866 6.60 23.83 19.32
N ILE A 867 7.58 23.20 19.94
CA ILE A 867 7.94 23.29 21.36
C ILE A 867 9.36 23.85 21.53
N GLU A 868 9.71 24.26 22.75
CA GLU A 868 11.04 24.82 23.04
C GLU A 868 12.11 23.73 23.27
N ASN A 869 11.68 22.54 23.67
CA ASN A 869 12.57 21.44 24.03
C ASN A 869 11.82 20.10 23.90
N ALA A 870 12.20 19.28 22.93
CA ALA A 870 11.63 17.94 22.76
C ALA A 870 12.16 16.90 23.76
N GLY A 871 13.26 17.20 24.44
CA GLY A 871 14.03 16.24 25.24
C GLY A 871 14.88 15.32 24.36
N PRO A 872 15.59 14.34 24.98
CA PRO A 872 16.58 13.57 24.27
C PRO A 872 15.96 12.69 23.19
N THR A 873 16.68 12.43 22.12
CA THR A 873 16.33 11.36 21.18
C THR A 873 16.99 10.06 21.62
N ILE A 874 16.33 8.91 21.38
CA ILE A 874 16.85 7.59 21.75
C ILE A 874 16.90 6.71 20.49
N SER A 875 18.01 5.99 20.30
CA SER A 875 18.22 5.10 19.16
C SER A 875 19.01 3.85 19.55
N LYS A 876 19.10 2.90 18.61
CA LYS A 876 19.88 1.65 18.75
C LYS A 876 19.57 0.90 20.05
N LEU A 877 18.31 0.89 20.49
CA LEU A 877 17.89 0.04 21.61
C LEU A 877 18.13 -1.42 21.21
N SER A 878 18.87 -2.14 22.04
CA SER A 878 19.12 -3.57 21.86
C SER A 878 19.25 -4.26 23.21
N HIS A 879 19.08 -5.58 23.21
CA HIS A 879 19.44 -6.41 24.36
C HIS A 879 20.28 -7.60 23.92
N HIS A 880 21.17 -8.06 24.79
CA HIS A 880 22.00 -9.23 24.56
C HIS A 880 22.14 -10.10 25.82
N PRO A 881 22.09 -11.44 25.70
CA PRO A 881 21.72 -12.20 24.48
C PRO A 881 20.24 -12.06 24.12
N ALA A 882 19.89 -12.24 22.84
CA ALA A 882 18.51 -12.16 22.36
C ALA A 882 17.58 -13.17 23.07
N VAL A 883 18.10 -14.37 23.36
CA VAL A 883 17.41 -15.39 24.16
C VAL A 883 18.36 -15.86 25.27
N PRO A 884 18.29 -15.29 26.48
CA PRO A 884 19.21 -15.60 27.57
C PRO A 884 18.97 -16.98 28.17
N ASP A 885 20.04 -17.66 28.57
CA ASP A 885 19.95 -18.86 29.40
C ASP A 885 19.36 -18.54 30.78
N ALA A 886 18.88 -19.57 31.47
CA ALA A 886 18.36 -19.42 32.83
C ALA A 886 19.42 -18.81 33.76
N GLU A 887 19.02 -17.80 34.53
CA GLU A 887 19.88 -17.03 35.44
C GLU A 887 21.00 -16.23 34.73
N GLN A 888 21.04 -16.19 33.40
CA GLN A 888 21.96 -15.33 32.66
C GLN A 888 21.47 -13.88 32.69
N PRO A 889 22.31 -12.91 33.11
CA PRO A 889 21.96 -11.49 33.05
C PRO A 889 21.81 -11.02 31.58
N VAL A 890 21.02 -9.97 31.39
CA VAL A 890 20.77 -9.36 30.07
C VAL A 890 21.29 -7.94 30.06
N GLU A 891 22.21 -7.65 29.15
CA GLU A 891 22.67 -6.29 28.90
C GLU A 891 21.67 -5.60 27.96
N VAL A 892 21.26 -4.37 28.31
CA VAL A 892 20.47 -3.49 27.47
C VAL A 892 21.33 -2.28 27.11
N VAL A 893 21.41 -1.99 25.81
CA VAL A 893 22.17 -0.88 25.25
C VAL A 893 21.20 0.07 24.56
N ALA A 894 21.38 1.37 24.77
CA ALA A 894 20.68 2.43 24.05
C ALA A 894 21.62 3.61 23.82
N HIS A 895 21.36 4.37 22.76
CA HIS A 895 22.07 5.61 22.45
C HIS A 895 21.13 6.78 22.65
N ALA A 896 21.61 7.86 23.26
CA ALA A 896 20.82 9.06 23.44
C ALA A 896 21.62 10.33 23.12
N ALA A 897 20.96 11.29 22.47
CA ALA A 897 21.52 12.58 22.08
C ALA A 897 20.51 13.70 22.33
N ASP A 898 21.00 14.86 22.76
CA ASP A 898 20.17 16.01 23.11
C ASP A 898 20.98 17.32 23.03
N PRO A 899 20.44 18.41 22.44
CA PRO A 899 21.14 19.69 22.34
C PRO A 899 21.41 20.36 23.70
N GLN A 900 20.58 20.11 24.71
CA GLN A 900 20.70 20.58 26.08
C GLN A 900 21.49 19.61 26.98
N SER A 901 22.13 18.60 26.37
CA SER A 901 22.83 17.48 27.01
C SER A 901 21.91 16.49 27.72
N VAL A 902 22.21 15.21 27.53
CA VAL A 902 21.50 14.11 28.22
C VAL A 902 21.91 14.07 29.68
N GLY A 903 20.94 14.24 30.59
CA GLY A 903 21.15 14.23 32.03
C GLY A 903 21.32 12.81 32.58
N ARG A 904 20.37 11.91 32.27
CA ARG A 904 20.43 10.49 32.67
C ARG A 904 19.51 9.61 31.82
N LEU A 905 19.83 8.32 31.76
CA LEU A 905 18.96 7.27 31.21
C LEU A 905 18.55 6.28 32.31
N LEU A 906 17.26 5.93 32.31
CA LEU A 906 16.68 4.94 33.22
C LEU A 906 16.17 3.76 32.41
N LEU A 907 16.68 2.57 32.70
CA LEU A 907 16.15 1.29 32.22
C LEU A 907 15.05 0.83 33.18
N SER A 908 13.82 0.74 32.68
CA SER A 908 12.68 0.22 33.42
C SER A 908 12.37 -1.19 32.92
N TYR A 909 12.18 -2.16 33.83
CA TYR A 909 11.79 -3.51 33.46
C TYR A 909 10.74 -4.12 34.40
N SER A 910 9.90 -5.00 33.86
CA SER A 910 8.90 -5.79 34.59
C SER A 910 9.08 -7.27 34.27
N VAL A 911 8.99 -8.10 35.30
CA VAL A 911 9.11 -9.56 35.20
C VAL A 911 7.73 -10.17 35.36
N GLN A 912 7.25 -10.89 34.35
CA GLN A 912 5.93 -11.56 34.34
C GLN A 912 4.76 -10.63 34.70
N GLU A 913 4.75 -9.41 34.15
CA GLU A 913 3.72 -8.38 34.45
C GLU A 913 3.65 -8.00 35.95
N GLY A 914 4.76 -8.17 36.67
CA GLY A 914 4.91 -7.68 38.03
C GLY A 914 5.21 -6.17 38.11
N ASP A 915 5.55 -5.71 39.31
CA ASP A 915 5.92 -4.32 39.54
C ASP A 915 7.15 -3.91 38.70
N TRP A 916 7.10 -2.69 38.17
CA TRP A 916 8.22 -2.10 37.45
C TRP A 916 9.41 -1.83 38.37
N GLN A 917 10.60 -2.23 37.90
CA GLN A 917 11.89 -1.98 38.51
C GLN A 917 12.65 -0.98 37.64
N HIS A 918 13.50 -0.16 38.25
CA HIS A 918 14.22 0.91 37.57
C HIS A 918 15.71 0.84 37.88
N LEU A 919 16.53 0.90 36.84
CA LEU A 919 17.99 0.91 36.92
C LEU A 919 18.52 2.15 36.20
N GLU A 920 19.49 2.81 36.80
CA GLU A 920 20.21 3.88 36.10
C GLU A 920 21.23 3.26 35.15
N MET A 921 21.19 3.66 33.87
CA MET A 921 22.12 3.17 32.86
C MET A 921 23.45 3.93 32.95
N GLN A 922 24.55 3.23 32.77
CA GLN A 922 25.90 3.79 32.82
C GLN A 922 26.29 4.32 31.44
N SER A 923 26.71 5.59 31.39
CA SER A 923 27.23 6.19 30.15
C SER A 923 28.70 5.84 29.92
N ASN A 924 29.08 5.60 28.67
CA ASN A 924 30.49 5.52 28.27
C ASN A 924 31.11 6.91 27.98
N GLY A 925 30.35 8.00 28.16
CA GLY A 925 30.77 9.38 27.86
C GLY A 925 30.71 9.77 26.38
N ARG A 926 30.14 8.90 25.53
CA ARG A 926 30.08 9.02 24.07
C ARG A 926 28.66 8.74 23.53
N GLY A 927 27.62 9.11 24.29
CA GLY A 927 26.21 8.93 23.89
C GLY A 927 25.63 7.52 24.08
N GLU A 928 26.46 6.50 24.35
CA GLU A 928 26.00 5.15 24.68
C GLU A 928 25.69 5.01 26.17
N TYR A 929 24.63 4.26 26.46
CA TYR A 929 24.22 3.91 27.81
C TYR A 929 23.99 2.41 27.91
N ARG A 930 24.47 1.80 29.00
CA ARG A 930 24.37 0.36 29.28
C ARG A 930 23.71 0.10 30.62
N GLY A 931 22.73 -0.81 30.65
CA GLY A 931 22.11 -1.30 31.87
C GLY A 931 22.08 -2.83 31.88
N GLU A 932 22.12 -3.46 33.06
CA GLU A 932 22.09 -4.91 33.18
C GLU A 932 20.85 -5.35 33.97
N ILE A 933 19.95 -6.08 33.32
CA ILE A 933 18.81 -6.71 33.98
C ILE A 933 19.31 -8.01 34.63
N PRO A 934 19.08 -8.22 35.94
CA PRO A 934 19.47 -9.45 36.62
C PRO A 934 18.89 -10.70 35.97
N GLY A 935 19.65 -11.79 35.98
CA GLY A 935 19.22 -13.07 35.42
C GLY A 935 17.89 -13.55 35.99
N GLN A 936 17.09 -14.17 35.13
CA GLN A 936 15.74 -14.65 35.46
C GLN A 936 15.62 -16.16 35.21
N ALA A 937 14.65 -16.79 35.85
CA ALA A 937 14.40 -18.22 35.69
C ALA A 937 13.96 -18.57 34.25
N ALA A 938 14.21 -19.82 33.83
CA ALA A 938 13.80 -20.33 32.51
C ALA A 938 12.32 -20.03 32.19
N ALA A 939 12.02 -19.76 30.92
CA ALA A 939 10.67 -19.47 30.42
C ALA A 939 9.98 -18.22 31.02
N THR A 940 10.76 -17.32 31.64
CA THR A 940 10.30 -16.02 32.14
C THR A 940 10.23 -15.00 31.01
N THR A 941 9.12 -14.26 30.93
CA THR A 941 9.00 -13.09 30.04
C THR A 941 9.36 -11.83 30.81
N VAL A 942 10.22 -10.99 30.23
CA VAL A 942 10.61 -9.69 30.77
C VAL A 942 10.27 -8.62 29.74
N GLN A 943 9.61 -7.55 30.19
CA GLN A 943 9.32 -6.35 29.42
C GLN A 943 10.24 -5.24 29.89
N PHE A 944 10.74 -4.40 28.99
CA PHE A 944 11.58 -3.27 29.35
C PHE A 944 11.39 -2.07 28.42
N TYR A 945 11.76 -0.89 28.90
CA TYR A 945 11.87 0.33 28.10
C TYR A 945 12.92 1.25 28.74
N VAL A 946 13.41 2.22 27.98
CA VAL A 946 14.37 3.23 28.44
C VAL A 946 13.69 4.59 28.49
N THR A 947 13.97 5.38 29.51
CA THR A 947 13.58 6.80 29.60
C THR A 947 14.84 7.65 29.65
N ALA A 948 14.99 8.57 28.70
CA ALA A 948 16.05 9.57 28.70
C ALA A 948 15.50 10.89 29.24
N ILE A 949 16.29 11.57 30.07
CA ILE A 949 15.94 12.86 30.66
C ILE A 949 17.11 13.81 30.43
N ASP A 950 16.84 15.00 29.89
CA ASP A 950 17.86 16.02 29.63
C ASP A 950 18.19 16.87 30.87
N GLY A 951 19.07 17.87 30.68
CA GLY A 951 19.42 18.82 31.72
C GLY A 951 18.30 19.77 32.16
N TRP A 952 17.21 19.90 31.38
CA TRP A 952 16.08 20.80 31.66
C TRP A 952 14.82 20.04 32.12
N ALA A 953 14.95 18.73 32.37
CA ALA A 953 13.91 17.80 32.79
C ALA A 953 12.83 17.49 31.75
N ALA A 954 13.08 17.77 30.47
CA ALA A 954 12.35 17.16 29.36
C ALA A 954 12.76 15.69 29.24
N SER A 955 11.84 14.84 28.80
CA SER A 955 12.07 13.39 28.74
C SER A 955 11.40 12.73 27.56
N SER A 956 12.04 11.69 27.05
CA SER A 956 11.53 10.80 26.01
C SER A 956 11.68 9.34 26.44
N GLN A 957 11.01 8.44 25.73
CA GLN A 957 11.03 7.01 26.01
C GLN A 957 11.31 6.22 24.74
N PHE A 958 11.97 5.07 24.90
CA PHE A 958 12.10 4.07 23.84
C PHE A 958 11.83 2.66 24.39
N PRO A 959 10.92 1.90 23.77
CA PRO A 959 10.04 2.37 22.70
C PRO A 959 9.02 3.41 23.22
N SER A 960 8.36 4.14 22.32
CA SER A 960 7.74 5.45 22.61
C SER A 960 6.56 5.41 23.60
N ASP A 961 5.85 4.28 23.70
CA ASP A 961 4.75 4.08 24.65
C ASP A 961 5.22 3.65 26.05
N GLY A 962 6.54 3.50 26.26
CA GLY A 962 7.14 3.19 27.55
C GLY A 962 6.60 1.90 28.16
N ALA A 963 5.83 1.99 29.25
CA ALA A 963 5.20 0.81 29.86
C ALA A 963 4.11 0.17 28.97
N GLY A 964 3.59 0.91 27.99
CA GLY A 964 2.69 0.43 26.94
C GLY A 964 3.42 -0.19 25.74
N SER A 965 4.75 -0.10 25.65
CA SER A 965 5.53 -0.73 24.59
C SER A 965 5.83 -2.20 24.86
N ARG A 966 6.05 -2.98 23.82
CA ARG A 966 6.31 -4.42 23.84
C ARG A 966 7.73 -4.75 23.41
N ALA A 967 8.72 -4.03 23.97
CA ALA A 967 10.09 -4.50 24.03
C ALA A 967 10.23 -5.61 25.08
N LEU A 968 10.31 -6.85 24.60
CA LEU A 968 10.20 -8.08 25.39
C LEU A 968 11.35 -9.02 25.07
N TYR A 969 11.83 -9.75 26.07
CA TYR A 969 12.60 -10.96 25.85
C TYR A 969 12.05 -12.12 26.67
N ARG A 970 12.39 -13.33 26.24
CA ARG A 970 12.00 -14.55 26.93
C ARG A 970 13.24 -15.36 27.25
N VAL A 971 13.43 -15.66 28.54
CA VAL A 971 14.50 -16.57 28.97
C VAL A 971 14.27 -17.94 28.36
N GLN A 972 15.35 -18.57 27.92
CA GLN A 972 15.40 -19.84 27.22
C GLN A 972 14.38 -20.83 27.78
N ASP A 973 13.51 -21.30 26.89
CA ASP A 973 12.43 -22.22 27.20
C ASP A 973 12.61 -23.61 26.55
N GLY A 974 13.72 -23.81 25.83
CA GLY A 974 14.11 -25.05 25.18
C GLY A 974 13.20 -25.43 24.01
N ARG A 975 12.50 -24.45 23.42
CA ARG A 975 11.47 -24.69 22.39
C ARG A 975 11.91 -24.41 20.97
N ALA A 976 13.04 -23.73 20.77
CA ALA A 976 13.60 -23.49 19.45
C ALA A 976 13.94 -24.80 18.74
N SER A 977 13.79 -24.83 17.41
CA SER A 977 14.22 -25.94 16.58
C SER A 977 15.73 -25.92 16.38
N GLN A 978 16.33 -27.10 16.33
CA GLN A 978 17.74 -27.33 15.98
C GLN A 978 17.87 -28.12 14.66
N ARG A 979 16.81 -28.14 13.84
CA ARG A 979 16.69 -28.98 12.64
C ARG A 979 16.95 -28.23 11.32
N GLY A 980 17.60 -27.07 11.37
CA GLY A 980 17.95 -26.27 10.18
C GLY A 980 16.81 -25.43 9.59
N LEU A 981 15.64 -25.38 10.24
CA LEU A 981 14.62 -24.37 9.93
C LEU A 981 14.91 -23.09 10.69
N HIS A 982 14.56 -21.96 10.09
CA HIS A 982 14.61 -20.67 10.75
C HIS A 982 13.63 -20.64 11.92
N ASN A 983 14.05 -20.10 13.07
CA ASN A 983 13.19 -19.95 14.25
C ASN A 983 12.47 -18.59 14.19
N PHE A 984 11.14 -18.61 14.21
CA PHE A 984 10.33 -17.40 14.28
C PHE A 984 9.66 -17.32 15.65
N ARG A 985 10.28 -16.61 16.60
CA ARG A 985 9.81 -16.53 17.99
C ARG A 985 8.94 -15.29 18.19
N ILE A 986 7.69 -15.48 18.61
CA ILE A 986 6.76 -14.40 19.00
C ILE A 986 6.66 -14.38 20.53
N VAL A 987 7.13 -13.30 21.14
CA VAL A 987 7.11 -13.06 22.59
C VAL A 987 6.02 -12.04 22.91
N MET A 988 5.08 -12.43 23.77
CA MET A 988 4.00 -11.56 24.27
C MET A 988 3.95 -11.60 25.80
N THR A 989 3.30 -10.62 26.42
CA THR A 989 2.92 -10.72 27.83
C THR A 989 1.81 -11.77 28.03
N PRO A 990 1.64 -12.33 29.24
CA PRO A 990 0.51 -13.23 29.54
C PRO A 990 -0.88 -12.62 29.30
N SER A 991 -1.08 -11.32 29.59
CA SER A 991 -2.36 -10.65 29.34
C SER A 991 -2.63 -10.47 27.84
N ASP A 992 -1.64 -10.03 27.07
CA ASP A 992 -1.74 -9.84 25.61
C ASP A 992 -2.04 -11.17 24.89
N LEU A 993 -1.37 -12.25 25.29
CA LEU A 993 -1.62 -13.59 24.77
C LEU A 993 -3.05 -14.06 25.07
N THR A 994 -3.55 -13.76 26.27
CA THR A 994 -4.92 -14.11 26.69
C THR A 994 -5.95 -13.30 25.90
N ARG A 995 -5.70 -12.01 25.67
CA ARG A 995 -6.53 -11.15 24.81
C ARG A 995 -6.55 -11.68 23.38
N LEU A 996 -5.39 -12.01 22.80
CA LEU A 996 -5.27 -12.52 21.43
C LEU A 996 -6.14 -13.76 21.18
N HIS A 997 -6.25 -14.66 22.17
CA HIS A 997 -7.00 -15.92 22.06
C HIS A 997 -8.39 -15.92 22.71
N SER A 998 -8.86 -14.79 23.27
CA SER A 998 -10.21 -14.71 23.83
C SER A 998 -11.27 -14.89 22.75
N ARG A 999 -12.35 -15.64 23.03
CA ARG A 999 -13.45 -15.88 22.07
C ARG A 999 -14.18 -14.60 21.63
N THR A 1000 -14.06 -13.52 22.40
CA THR A 1000 -14.58 -12.19 22.09
C THR A 1000 -13.62 -11.36 21.23
N ASN A 1001 -12.39 -11.82 21.03
CA ASN A 1001 -11.33 -11.06 20.34
C ASN A 1001 -10.70 -11.82 19.16
N ILE A 1002 -10.88 -13.14 19.04
CA ILE A 1002 -10.24 -13.91 17.96
C ILE A 1002 -10.60 -13.42 16.54
N LEU A 1003 -11.74 -12.75 16.33
CA LEU A 1003 -12.11 -12.16 15.03
C LEU A 1003 -11.67 -10.71 14.86
N SER A 1004 -11.06 -10.10 15.87
CA SER A 1004 -10.42 -8.80 15.76
C SER A 1004 -9.32 -8.80 14.70
N ASN A 1005 -9.27 -7.75 13.90
CA ASN A 1005 -8.11 -7.46 13.05
C ASN A 1005 -7.18 -6.40 13.67
N ASP A 1006 -7.53 -5.91 14.87
CA ASP A 1006 -6.65 -5.07 15.68
C ASP A 1006 -5.37 -5.82 16.05
N ARG A 1007 -4.25 -5.09 16.09
CA ARG A 1007 -2.94 -5.67 16.34
C ARG A 1007 -2.57 -5.49 17.80
N ILE A 1008 -2.05 -6.55 18.40
CA ILE A 1008 -1.55 -6.56 19.77
C ILE A 1008 -0.02 -6.56 19.69
N GLY A 1009 0.62 -5.66 20.45
CA GLY A 1009 2.07 -5.55 20.47
C GLY A 1009 2.76 -6.84 20.91
N ALA A 1010 3.95 -7.08 20.38
CA ALA A 1010 4.83 -8.20 20.74
C ALA A 1010 6.29 -7.84 20.45
N THR A 1011 7.21 -8.75 20.78
CA THR A 1011 8.56 -8.78 20.19
C THR A 1011 8.68 -10.03 19.32
N VAL A 1012 9.29 -9.90 18.14
CA VAL A 1012 9.75 -11.04 17.34
C VAL A 1012 11.25 -11.20 17.49
N ILE A 1013 11.69 -12.44 17.69
CA ILE A 1013 13.10 -12.82 17.63
C ILE A 1013 13.24 -13.85 16.50
N TYR A 1014 13.94 -13.46 15.45
CA TYR A 1014 14.21 -14.30 14.28
C TYR A 1014 15.58 -14.97 14.42
N ASP A 1015 15.63 -16.28 14.18
CA ASP A 1015 16.82 -17.13 14.35
C ASP A 1015 17.54 -16.97 15.69
N GLU A 1016 16.76 -16.70 16.74
CA GLU A 1016 17.24 -16.52 18.11
C GLU A 1016 18.36 -15.44 18.20
N SER A 1017 18.40 -14.50 17.25
CA SER A 1017 19.47 -13.50 17.13
C SER A 1017 18.96 -12.11 16.76
N GLU A 1018 18.18 -11.98 15.69
CA GLU A 1018 17.64 -10.69 15.24
C GLU A 1018 16.35 -10.36 16.00
N VAL A 1019 16.27 -9.16 16.59
CA VAL A 1019 15.17 -8.76 17.48
C VAL A 1019 14.40 -7.59 16.87
N PHE A 1020 13.08 -7.71 16.84
CA PHE A 1020 12.13 -6.69 16.38
C PHE A 1020 11.18 -6.35 17.53
N TYR A 1021 11.31 -5.16 18.10
CA TYR A 1021 10.42 -4.70 19.18
C TYR A 1021 9.13 -4.09 18.63
N ASP A 1022 8.11 -4.00 19.49
CA ASP A 1022 6.84 -3.31 19.21
C ASP A 1022 6.14 -3.75 17.91
N VAL A 1023 6.35 -5.01 17.50
CA VAL A 1023 5.68 -5.56 16.31
C VAL A 1023 4.19 -5.78 16.58
N GLY A 1024 3.35 -5.53 15.58
CA GLY A 1024 1.91 -5.68 15.67
C GLY A 1024 1.44 -7.09 15.27
N VAL A 1025 0.97 -7.90 16.23
CA VAL A 1025 0.54 -9.28 16.00
C VAL A 1025 -0.98 -9.41 16.06
N ARG A 1026 -1.56 -10.10 15.08
CA ARG A 1026 -2.95 -10.55 15.10
C ARG A 1026 -3.08 -11.98 14.58
N LEU A 1027 -4.21 -12.62 14.86
CA LEU A 1027 -4.53 -13.92 14.25
C LEU A 1027 -4.90 -13.73 12.78
N LYS A 1028 -4.46 -14.65 11.90
CA LYS A 1028 -4.80 -14.62 10.46
C LYS A 1028 -6.01 -15.49 10.13
N GLY A 1029 -6.55 -15.30 8.93
CA GLY A 1029 -7.57 -16.18 8.35
C GLY A 1029 -8.98 -15.91 8.88
N SER A 1030 -9.89 -16.84 8.63
CA SER A 1030 -11.30 -16.74 9.03
C SER A 1030 -11.56 -17.36 10.40
N ASN A 1031 -12.81 -17.29 10.84
CA ASN A 1031 -13.28 -17.91 12.08
C ASN A 1031 -12.90 -19.40 12.21
N ALA A 1032 -12.87 -20.13 11.09
CA ALA A 1032 -12.45 -21.52 11.05
C ALA A 1032 -10.98 -21.72 11.46
N GLY A 1033 -10.08 -20.87 10.95
CA GLY A 1033 -8.65 -20.94 11.25
C GLY A 1033 -8.28 -20.37 12.61
N ARG A 1034 -9.05 -19.39 13.11
CA ARG A 1034 -8.78 -18.70 14.38
C ARG A 1034 -9.37 -19.38 15.61
N GLY A 1035 -10.39 -20.21 15.45
CA GLY A 1035 -11.10 -20.87 16.55
C GLY A 1035 -10.48 -22.18 17.05
N ASP A 1036 -9.44 -22.71 16.39
CA ASP A 1036 -8.83 -24.01 16.70
C ASP A 1036 -7.30 -23.92 16.71
N ASN A 1037 -6.69 -24.22 17.86
CA ASN A 1037 -5.23 -24.17 18.08
C ASN A 1037 -4.40 -25.00 17.08
N THR A 1038 -5.04 -25.95 16.42
CA THR A 1038 -4.45 -26.76 15.34
C THR A 1038 -4.10 -25.90 14.13
N TYR A 1039 -4.89 -24.87 13.81
CA TYR A 1039 -4.80 -24.08 12.57
C TYR A 1039 -4.44 -22.62 12.78
N VAL A 1040 -4.46 -22.14 14.04
CA VAL A 1040 -4.17 -20.74 14.35
C VAL A 1040 -2.83 -20.31 13.77
N GLY A 1041 -2.90 -19.38 12.82
CA GLY A 1041 -1.75 -18.67 12.26
C GLY A 1041 -1.74 -17.21 12.69
N PHE A 1042 -0.67 -16.51 12.33
CA PHE A 1042 -0.43 -15.13 12.74
C PHE A 1042 -0.22 -14.24 11.52
N ASN A 1043 -0.52 -12.97 11.66
CA ASN A 1043 0.02 -11.92 10.81
C ASN A 1043 0.75 -10.94 11.71
N VAL A 1044 1.99 -10.63 11.34
CA VAL A 1044 2.92 -9.79 12.09
C VAL A 1044 3.23 -8.57 11.22
N GLN A 1045 3.14 -7.38 11.79
CA GLN A 1045 3.56 -6.12 11.17
C GLN A 1045 4.80 -5.62 11.92
N PHE A 1046 5.80 -5.19 11.17
CA PHE A 1046 7.07 -4.68 11.66
C PHE A 1046 7.07 -3.14 11.62
N ASP A 1047 8.01 -2.54 12.35
CA ASP A 1047 8.25 -1.10 12.27
C ASP A 1047 8.84 -0.76 10.89
N PRO A 1048 8.36 0.28 10.18
CA PRO A 1048 8.90 0.69 8.89
C PRO A 1048 10.40 1.02 8.89
N MET A 1049 10.97 1.36 10.06
CA MET A 1049 12.40 1.59 10.23
C MET A 1049 13.20 0.30 10.45
N GLN A 1050 12.55 -0.85 10.65
CA GLN A 1050 13.17 -2.16 10.80
C GLN A 1050 12.30 -3.26 10.14
N LEU A 1051 12.23 -3.22 8.81
CA LEU A 1051 11.49 -4.19 7.99
C LEU A 1051 12.08 -5.60 8.12
N PHE A 1052 11.22 -6.63 8.05
CA PHE A 1052 11.67 -8.02 8.05
C PHE A 1052 12.38 -8.36 6.74
N ARG A 1053 13.61 -8.89 6.83
CA ARG A 1053 14.52 -9.07 5.69
C ARG A 1053 14.73 -7.79 4.87
N GLY A 1054 14.60 -6.63 5.53
CA GLY A 1054 14.84 -5.31 4.97
C GLY A 1054 13.75 -4.84 3.99
N VAL A 1055 12.72 -5.65 3.74
CA VAL A 1055 11.74 -5.35 2.69
C VAL A 1055 10.29 -5.54 3.13
N HIS A 1056 10.00 -6.50 4.02
CA HIS A 1056 8.62 -6.83 4.38
C HIS A 1056 8.15 -6.01 5.58
N ASP A 1057 7.13 -5.17 5.36
CA ASP A 1057 6.39 -4.46 6.41
C ASP A 1057 5.58 -5.42 7.29
N SER A 1058 5.27 -6.59 6.74
CA SER A 1058 4.42 -7.58 7.36
C SER A 1058 4.61 -8.94 6.74
N VAL A 1059 4.45 -9.97 7.56
CA VAL A 1059 4.48 -11.37 7.13
C VAL A 1059 3.29 -12.12 7.71
N ALA A 1060 2.93 -13.26 7.13
CA ALA A 1060 1.97 -14.17 7.71
C ALA A 1060 2.58 -15.54 7.96
N ILE A 1061 2.11 -16.17 9.03
CA ILE A 1061 2.56 -17.48 9.48
C ILE A 1061 1.37 -18.42 9.38
N ASP A 1062 1.40 -19.33 8.42
CA ASP A 1062 0.33 -20.28 8.19
C ASP A 1062 0.58 -21.64 8.86
N ARG A 1063 -0.40 -22.04 9.67
CA ARG A 1063 -0.45 -23.33 10.37
C ARG A 1063 -1.67 -24.16 9.92
N SER A 1064 -2.39 -23.72 8.90
CA SER A 1064 -3.75 -24.17 8.63
C SER A 1064 -3.90 -25.42 7.77
N GLY A 1065 -2.84 -26.19 7.46
CA GLY A 1065 -2.91 -27.45 6.71
C GLY A 1065 -4.00 -28.41 7.21
N ARG A 1066 -5.21 -28.32 6.63
CA ARG A 1066 -6.46 -28.85 7.18
C ARG A 1066 -6.85 -30.22 6.60
N SER A 1067 -6.31 -30.57 5.44
CA SER A 1067 -6.74 -31.74 4.66
C SER A 1067 -6.02 -33.04 5.06
N SER A 1068 -6.82 -34.10 5.21
CA SER A 1068 -6.38 -35.50 5.22
C SER A 1068 -5.83 -35.89 3.84
N PRO A 1069 -4.77 -36.71 3.71
CA PRO A 1069 -4.23 -37.64 4.72
C PRO A 1069 -3.15 -37.06 5.65
N THR A 1070 -2.74 -35.81 5.44
CA THR A 1070 -1.61 -35.17 6.14
C THR A 1070 -2.03 -33.90 6.89
N PRO A 1071 -2.89 -33.98 7.92
CA PRO A 1071 -3.20 -32.82 8.74
C PRO A 1071 -1.92 -32.20 9.31
N ASN A 1072 -1.84 -30.87 9.27
CA ASN A 1072 -0.73 -30.05 9.76
C ASN A 1072 0.54 -30.06 8.90
N THR A 1073 0.48 -30.50 7.64
CA THR A 1073 1.56 -30.28 6.67
C THR A 1073 1.37 -28.98 5.90
N GLN A 1074 2.47 -28.48 5.30
CA GLN A 1074 2.52 -27.22 4.57
C GLN A 1074 2.49 -27.48 3.06
N ASP A 1075 1.60 -28.37 2.61
CA ASP A 1075 1.58 -28.89 1.23
C ASP A 1075 1.22 -27.80 0.20
N GLU A 1076 0.58 -26.70 0.63
CA GLU A 1076 0.29 -25.51 -0.20
C GLU A 1076 1.54 -24.95 -0.87
N ILE A 1077 2.70 -25.04 -0.20
CA ILE A 1077 3.98 -24.56 -0.75
C ILE A 1077 4.31 -25.25 -2.08
N LEU A 1078 3.94 -26.53 -2.24
CA LEU A 1078 4.19 -27.29 -3.47
C LEU A 1078 3.37 -26.74 -4.64
N ILE A 1079 2.13 -26.30 -4.40
CA ILE A 1079 1.28 -25.69 -5.42
C ILE A 1079 1.92 -24.38 -5.91
N LYS A 1080 2.44 -23.58 -4.98
CA LYS A 1080 3.14 -22.31 -5.28
C LYS A 1080 4.43 -22.55 -6.06
N HIS A 1081 5.23 -23.54 -5.67
CA HIS A 1081 6.41 -23.93 -6.46
C HIS A 1081 6.06 -24.45 -7.85
N ILE A 1082 4.97 -25.20 -8.03
CA ILE A 1082 4.51 -25.63 -9.36
C ILE A 1082 4.13 -24.43 -10.21
N ALA A 1083 3.40 -23.46 -9.66
CA ALA A 1083 3.02 -22.24 -10.35
C ALA A 1083 4.24 -21.38 -10.72
N ASN A 1084 5.14 -21.15 -9.76
CA ASN A 1084 6.40 -20.44 -9.98
C ASN A 1084 7.26 -21.16 -11.03
N HIS A 1085 7.39 -22.49 -10.97
CA HIS A 1085 8.16 -23.25 -11.98
C HIS A 1085 7.52 -23.19 -13.38
N ALA A 1086 6.19 -23.16 -13.47
CA ALA A 1086 5.49 -23.07 -14.75
C ALA A 1086 5.72 -21.72 -15.47
N GLY A 1087 5.97 -20.64 -14.72
CA GLY A 1087 6.09 -19.28 -15.25
C GLY A 1087 4.76 -18.70 -15.74
N ASP A 1088 4.74 -17.40 -16.04
CA ASP A 1088 3.56 -16.62 -16.50
C ASP A 1088 2.32 -16.73 -15.58
N ILE A 1089 2.47 -17.13 -14.31
CA ILE A 1089 1.41 -17.13 -13.30
C ILE A 1089 1.93 -16.29 -12.13
N PRO A 1090 1.39 -15.09 -11.88
CA PRO A 1090 1.74 -14.29 -10.71
C PRO A 1090 1.52 -15.09 -9.43
N MET A 1091 2.59 -15.35 -8.69
CA MET A 1091 2.55 -16.20 -7.50
C MET A 1091 3.63 -15.81 -6.49
N MET A 1092 3.33 -15.95 -5.20
CA MET A 1092 4.23 -15.64 -4.09
C MET A 1092 5.29 -16.74 -3.87
N TYR A 1093 6.40 -16.38 -3.24
CA TYR A 1093 7.37 -17.32 -2.66
C TYR A 1093 7.20 -17.37 -1.14
N ASP A 1094 7.08 -18.58 -0.60
CA ASP A 1094 6.94 -18.82 0.84
C ASP A 1094 8.14 -19.61 1.37
N ASP A 1095 8.49 -19.38 2.64
CA ASP A 1095 9.52 -20.13 3.36
C ASP A 1095 8.90 -21.09 4.38
N LEU A 1096 9.72 -21.97 4.96
CA LEU A 1096 9.35 -22.77 6.12
C LEU A 1096 10.05 -22.25 7.38
N VAL A 1097 9.28 -22.02 8.43
CA VAL A 1097 9.82 -21.61 9.73
C VAL A 1097 9.36 -22.55 10.83
N TYR A 1098 10.12 -22.61 11.92
CA TYR A 1098 9.64 -23.16 13.17
C TYR A 1098 9.16 -22.04 14.08
N VAL A 1099 7.84 -21.98 14.29
CA VAL A 1099 7.23 -20.94 15.11
C VAL A 1099 7.38 -21.29 16.57
N VAL A 1100 7.85 -20.32 17.36
CA VAL A 1100 8.00 -20.45 18.81
C VAL A 1100 7.14 -19.39 19.49
N THR A 1101 6.17 -19.80 20.31
CA THR A 1101 5.33 -18.87 21.07
C THR A 1101 5.36 -19.21 22.56
N ASN A 1102 4.84 -18.29 23.38
CA ASN A 1102 4.60 -18.53 24.79
C ASN A 1102 3.63 -19.70 25.03
N ASN A 1103 2.67 -19.93 24.10
CA ASN A 1103 1.75 -21.06 24.12
C ASN A 1103 2.33 -22.27 23.37
N ARG A 1104 2.88 -23.22 24.12
CA ARG A 1104 3.54 -24.42 23.55
C ARG A 1104 2.69 -25.23 22.56
N VAL A 1105 1.35 -25.16 22.65
CA VAL A 1105 0.46 -25.89 21.73
C VAL A 1105 0.56 -25.34 20.31
N LEU A 1106 1.03 -24.09 20.17
CA LEU A 1106 1.16 -23.41 18.90
C LEU A 1106 2.52 -23.63 18.23
N ASN A 1107 3.51 -24.18 18.95
CA ASN A 1107 4.89 -24.29 18.45
C ASN A 1107 5.03 -25.47 17.48
N ARG A 1108 5.42 -25.18 16.24
CA ARG A 1108 5.62 -26.18 15.16
C ARG A 1108 6.15 -25.51 13.90
N THR A 1109 6.46 -26.34 12.90
CA THR A 1109 6.67 -25.89 11.53
C THR A 1109 5.42 -25.19 10.97
N ALA A 1110 5.65 -24.06 10.32
CA ALA A 1110 4.67 -23.22 9.66
C ALA A 1110 5.20 -22.74 8.31
N LEU A 1111 4.28 -22.34 7.44
CA LEU A 1111 4.59 -21.62 6.22
C LEU A 1111 4.78 -20.14 6.56
N LEU A 1112 5.88 -19.53 6.16
CA LEU A 1112 6.12 -18.09 6.24
C LEU A 1112 5.77 -17.48 4.88
N MET A 1113 4.65 -16.77 4.83
CA MET A 1113 4.20 -16.01 3.67
C MET A 1113 4.72 -14.58 3.80
N MET A 1114 5.59 -14.15 2.89
CA MET A 1114 6.26 -12.84 2.95
C MET A 1114 5.47 -11.81 2.12
N ALA A 1115 5.77 -11.65 0.83
CA ALA A 1115 5.00 -10.80 -0.08
C ALA A 1115 3.67 -11.46 -0.48
N ARG A 1116 2.70 -11.39 0.44
CA ARG A 1116 1.30 -11.69 0.13
C ARG A 1116 0.85 -10.74 -0.98
N TYR A 1117 -0.25 -11.06 -1.69
CA TYR A 1117 -0.86 -10.24 -2.76
C TYR A 1117 -1.35 -8.84 -2.29
N GLY A 1118 -0.51 -8.07 -1.59
CA GLY A 1118 -0.65 -6.66 -1.26
C GLY A 1118 0.42 -5.86 -2.01
N ASP A 1119 0.68 -4.66 -1.53
CA ASP A 1119 1.42 -3.64 -2.29
C ASP A 1119 2.84 -4.10 -2.67
N GLU A 1120 3.57 -4.79 -1.79
CA GLU A 1120 4.92 -5.29 -2.08
C GLU A 1120 4.93 -6.32 -3.22
N PHE A 1121 3.94 -7.21 -3.23
CA PHE A 1121 3.80 -8.18 -4.31
C PHE A 1121 3.43 -7.50 -5.63
N LEU A 1122 2.52 -6.53 -5.57
CA LEU A 1122 2.03 -5.85 -6.76
C LEU A 1122 3.13 -5.00 -7.39
N ASP A 1123 3.89 -4.24 -6.61
CA ASP A 1123 4.99 -3.41 -7.08
C ASP A 1123 6.19 -4.22 -7.60
N SER A 1124 6.41 -5.43 -7.05
CA SER A 1124 7.42 -6.35 -7.64
C SER A 1124 6.96 -7.02 -8.93
N GLN A 1125 5.66 -7.17 -9.14
CA GLN A 1125 5.10 -7.92 -10.27
C GLN A 1125 4.69 -7.04 -11.44
N TYR A 1126 4.25 -5.81 -11.17
CA TYR A 1126 3.70 -4.88 -12.16
C TYR A 1126 4.24 -3.46 -11.92
N ASP A 1127 4.46 -2.71 -13.01
CA ASP A 1127 4.87 -1.30 -12.93
C ASP A 1127 3.83 -0.48 -12.13
N ASN A 1128 4.24 0.13 -11.02
CA ASN A 1128 3.36 0.86 -10.08
C ASN A 1128 2.17 0.02 -9.60
N GLY A 1129 2.36 -1.29 -9.41
CA GLY A 1129 1.28 -2.22 -9.19
C GLY A 1129 0.39 -1.91 -7.98
N SER A 1130 0.95 -1.34 -6.90
CA SER A 1130 0.21 -0.97 -5.70
C SER A 1130 -0.82 0.13 -5.92
N ALA A 1131 -0.70 0.94 -6.98
CA ALA A 1131 -1.72 1.91 -7.38
C ALA A 1131 -3.00 1.26 -7.94
N GLY A 1132 -2.95 -0.02 -8.31
CA GLY A 1132 -4.10 -0.79 -8.76
C GLY A 1132 -4.91 -1.38 -7.60
N THR A 1133 -6.20 -1.64 -7.79
CA THR A 1133 -7.09 -2.09 -6.71
C THR A 1133 -7.24 -3.60 -6.69
N THR A 1134 -7.04 -4.21 -5.51
CA THR A 1134 -7.24 -5.64 -5.28
C THR A 1134 -8.56 -5.89 -4.54
N PHE A 1135 -9.37 -6.79 -5.08
CA PHE A 1135 -10.62 -7.25 -4.49
C PHE A 1135 -10.49 -8.70 -4.04
N ARG A 1136 -11.07 -9.02 -2.89
CA ARG A 1136 -11.28 -10.40 -2.45
C ARG A 1136 -12.76 -10.73 -2.46
N LEU A 1137 -13.12 -11.80 -3.13
CA LEU A 1137 -14.45 -12.40 -2.97
C LEU A 1137 -14.45 -13.26 -1.70
N ASP A 1138 -15.22 -12.86 -0.70
CA ASP A 1138 -15.32 -13.54 0.60
C ASP A 1138 -16.76 -13.97 0.93
N ILE A 1139 -16.86 -14.91 1.85
CA ILE A 1139 -18.13 -15.36 2.42
C ILE A 1139 -18.38 -14.69 3.76
N ALA A 1140 -19.64 -14.41 4.08
CA ALA A 1140 -19.98 -13.91 5.41
C ALA A 1140 -19.99 -15.02 6.46
N TYR A 1141 -19.52 -14.69 7.66
CA TYR A 1141 -19.59 -15.56 8.84
C TYR A 1141 -20.41 -14.86 9.92
N VAL A 1142 -21.58 -15.41 10.24
CA VAL A 1142 -22.51 -14.80 11.21
C VAL A 1142 -22.35 -15.49 12.57
N PRO A 1143 -21.97 -14.76 13.64
CA PRO A 1143 -21.95 -15.28 15.00
C PRO A 1143 -23.29 -15.91 15.40
N ASN A 1144 -23.25 -17.00 16.17
CA ASN A 1144 -24.49 -17.66 16.60
C ASN A 1144 -24.95 -17.29 18.01
N SER A 1145 -24.10 -16.65 18.80
CA SER A 1145 -24.33 -16.42 20.23
C SER A 1145 -23.59 -15.18 20.71
N THR A 1146 -24.01 -14.67 21.87
CA THR A 1146 -23.39 -13.56 22.58
C THR A 1146 -22.96 -14.00 23.99
N VAL A 1147 -22.13 -13.19 24.65
CA VAL A 1147 -21.76 -13.40 26.05
C VAL A 1147 -23.04 -13.44 26.91
N GLY A 1148 -23.21 -14.53 27.65
CA GLY A 1148 -24.39 -14.75 28.50
C GLY A 1148 -25.71 -14.97 27.75
N ASN A 1149 -25.70 -15.11 26.41
CA ASN A 1149 -26.90 -15.10 25.56
C ASN A 1149 -27.78 -13.85 25.73
N ASN A 1150 -27.16 -12.73 26.11
CA ASN A 1150 -27.79 -11.43 26.13
C ASN A 1150 -27.70 -10.80 24.72
N PRO A 1151 -28.80 -10.38 24.07
CA PRO A 1151 -28.71 -9.67 22.79
C PRO A 1151 -27.78 -8.46 22.81
N GLU A 1152 -27.65 -7.80 23.97
CA GLU A 1152 -26.73 -6.67 24.17
C GLU A 1152 -25.28 -7.08 24.49
N GLY A 1153 -25.05 -8.36 24.78
CA GLY A 1153 -23.73 -8.87 25.10
C GLY A 1153 -22.85 -8.97 23.86
N THR A 1154 -21.54 -8.84 24.06
CA THR A 1154 -20.52 -9.08 23.03
C THR A 1154 -20.78 -10.36 22.24
N LYS A 1155 -20.75 -10.28 20.91
CA LYS A 1155 -20.86 -11.45 20.04
C LYS A 1155 -19.68 -12.40 20.26
N LEU A 1156 -19.96 -13.70 20.22
CA LEU A 1156 -18.95 -14.74 20.33
C LEU A 1156 -18.61 -15.24 18.94
N ALA A 1157 -17.32 -15.27 18.60
CA ALA A 1157 -16.85 -15.76 17.30
C ALA A 1157 -17.33 -17.18 17.00
N THR A 1158 -17.36 -18.08 18.00
CA THR A 1158 -17.83 -19.46 17.83
C THR A 1158 -19.02 -19.78 18.76
N PRO A 1159 -19.96 -20.66 18.37
CA PRO A 1159 -20.17 -21.18 17.01
C PRO A 1159 -20.66 -20.09 16.05
N TYR A 1160 -20.59 -20.35 14.74
CA TYR A 1160 -21.03 -19.44 13.68
C TYR A 1160 -21.83 -20.18 12.61
N SER A 1161 -22.52 -19.43 11.76
CA SER A 1161 -23.25 -19.93 10.59
C SER A 1161 -22.85 -19.13 9.34
N HIS A 1162 -23.14 -19.69 8.17
CA HIS A 1162 -22.96 -19.03 6.87
C HIS A 1162 -24.31 -18.79 6.21
N PRO A 1163 -24.54 -17.62 5.61
CA PRO A 1163 -25.68 -17.45 4.72
C PRO A 1163 -25.48 -18.26 3.43
N THR A 1164 -26.54 -18.92 2.94
CA THR A 1164 -26.57 -19.61 1.63
C THR A 1164 -27.72 -19.05 0.79
N PRO A 1165 -27.58 -18.86 -0.53
CA PRO A 1165 -26.35 -19.01 -1.33
C PRO A 1165 -25.34 -17.88 -1.06
N THR A 1166 -24.06 -18.14 -1.38
CA THR A 1166 -23.01 -17.11 -1.39
C THR A 1166 -23.23 -16.19 -2.59
N LYS A 1167 -23.06 -14.87 -2.42
CA LYS A 1167 -23.13 -13.92 -3.54
C LYS A 1167 -21.99 -14.19 -4.53
N ASP A 1168 -22.34 -14.30 -5.81
CA ASP A 1168 -21.42 -14.55 -6.94
C ASP A 1168 -21.14 -13.23 -7.70
N LEU A 1169 -20.29 -13.27 -8.74
CA LEU A 1169 -20.14 -12.21 -9.75
C LEU A 1169 -21.43 -12.10 -10.58
N GLN A 1170 -22.41 -11.42 -10.04
CA GLN A 1170 -23.71 -11.21 -10.65
C GLN A 1170 -24.07 -9.73 -10.65
N ASP A 1171 -24.75 -9.30 -11.70
CA ASP A 1171 -25.35 -7.97 -11.79
C ASP A 1171 -26.34 -7.73 -10.63
N LEU A 1172 -25.95 -6.82 -9.73
CA LEU A 1172 -26.79 -6.32 -8.63
C LEU A 1172 -27.25 -4.87 -8.91
N GLY A 1173 -27.01 -4.33 -10.10
CA GLY A 1173 -27.18 -2.92 -10.43
C GLY A 1173 -25.93 -2.09 -10.14
N ASP A 1174 -26.10 -0.76 -10.09
CA ASP A 1174 -25.00 0.22 -9.97
C ASP A 1174 -24.75 0.69 -8.53
N ASP A 1175 -25.56 0.24 -7.57
CA ASP A 1175 -25.37 0.61 -6.16
C ASP A 1175 -24.19 -0.17 -5.56
N VAL A 1176 -23.10 0.56 -5.31
CA VAL A 1176 -21.86 0.03 -4.71
C VAL A 1176 -22.10 -0.69 -3.39
N GLU A 1177 -23.09 -0.24 -2.60
CA GLU A 1177 -23.38 -0.81 -1.28
C GLU A 1177 -23.77 -2.29 -1.38
N LEU A 1178 -24.36 -2.72 -2.50
CA LEU A 1178 -24.78 -4.11 -2.72
C LEU A 1178 -23.59 -5.08 -2.90
N TYR A 1179 -22.42 -4.56 -3.30
CA TYR A 1179 -21.20 -5.31 -3.59
C TYR A 1179 -20.25 -5.40 -2.38
N ARG A 1180 -20.22 -4.37 -1.51
CA ARG A 1180 -19.27 -4.25 -0.39
C ARG A 1180 -19.19 -5.45 0.54
N THR A 1181 -20.29 -6.16 0.75
CA THR A 1181 -20.33 -7.25 1.75
C THR A 1181 -19.65 -8.54 1.33
N HIS A 1182 -19.33 -8.70 0.05
CA HIS A 1182 -18.70 -9.90 -0.47
C HIS A 1182 -17.49 -9.61 -1.36
N LEU A 1183 -17.42 -8.42 -1.98
CA LEU A 1183 -16.22 -7.93 -2.67
C LEU A 1183 -15.48 -6.95 -1.77
N LEU A 1184 -14.44 -7.45 -1.09
CA LEU A 1184 -13.66 -6.70 -0.12
C LEU A 1184 -12.44 -6.08 -0.78
N ILE A 1185 -12.35 -4.75 -0.76
CA ILE A 1185 -11.15 -4.02 -1.19
C ILE A 1185 -9.99 -4.30 -0.22
N ARG A 1186 -8.82 -4.63 -0.76
CA ARG A 1186 -7.62 -5.04 0.01
C ARG A 1186 -6.56 -3.96 0.12
N ASN A 1187 -6.49 -3.02 -0.83
CA ASN A 1187 -5.64 -1.82 -0.87
C ASN A 1187 -6.41 -0.65 -1.53
N ASN A 1188 -5.91 0.59 -1.48
CA ASN A 1188 -6.55 1.78 -2.08
C ASN A 1188 -8.01 2.02 -1.67
N ARG A 1189 -8.35 1.79 -0.39
CA ARG A 1189 -9.73 1.92 0.12
C ARG A 1189 -10.28 3.33 0.00
N ALA A 1190 -9.43 4.34 0.10
CA ALA A 1190 -9.83 5.75 -0.04
C ALA A 1190 -10.50 6.04 -1.39
N ALA A 1191 -10.12 5.32 -2.45
CA ALA A 1191 -10.73 5.45 -3.77
C ALA A 1191 -12.17 4.93 -3.80
N ASP A 1192 -12.41 3.85 -3.06
CA ASP A 1192 -13.72 3.23 -2.90
C ASP A 1192 -14.42 2.88 -4.22
N ASP A 1193 -13.61 2.56 -5.23
CA ASP A 1193 -14.07 2.37 -6.61
C ASP A 1193 -14.39 0.91 -6.89
N TYR A 1194 -15.67 0.60 -7.04
CA TYR A 1194 -16.17 -0.74 -7.42
C TYR A 1194 -16.47 -0.86 -8.92
N GLY A 1195 -16.28 0.19 -9.72
CA GLY A 1195 -16.78 0.30 -11.10
C GLY A 1195 -16.38 -0.88 -11.98
N ARG A 1196 -15.09 -1.23 -12.01
CA ARG A 1196 -14.58 -2.38 -12.78
C ARG A 1196 -15.17 -3.72 -12.34
N MET A 1197 -15.42 -3.90 -11.04
CA MET A 1197 -16.05 -5.11 -10.52
C MET A 1197 -17.55 -5.18 -10.84
N ILE A 1198 -18.22 -4.03 -10.87
CA ILE A 1198 -19.63 -3.93 -11.32
C ILE A 1198 -19.73 -4.26 -12.81
N GLU A 1199 -18.85 -3.70 -13.64
CA GLU A 1199 -18.76 -4.03 -15.07
C GLU A 1199 -18.51 -5.52 -15.30
N LEU A 1200 -17.57 -6.12 -14.56
CA LEU A 1200 -17.32 -7.56 -14.61
C LEU A 1200 -18.56 -8.36 -14.20
N SER A 1201 -19.25 -7.96 -13.13
CA SER A 1201 -20.45 -8.65 -12.65
C SER A 1201 -21.58 -8.61 -13.70
N LYS A 1202 -21.74 -7.47 -14.39
CA LYS A 1202 -22.65 -7.32 -15.53
C LYS A 1202 -22.25 -8.20 -16.71
N ALA A 1203 -20.97 -8.23 -17.08
CA ALA A 1203 -20.45 -9.09 -18.14
C ALA A 1203 -20.65 -10.58 -17.83
N MET A 1204 -20.45 -11.00 -16.58
CA MET A 1204 -20.68 -12.37 -16.11
C MET A 1204 -22.16 -12.76 -16.11
N SER A 1205 -23.07 -11.78 -15.98
CA SER A 1205 -24.52 -11.97 -16.11
C SER A 1205 -25.01 -12.11 -17.56
N VAL A 1206 -24.22 -11.75 -18.57
CA VAL A 1206 -24.57 -11.97 -19.99
C VAL A 1206 -24.76 -13.47 -20.26
N ARG A 1207 -25.74 -13.81 -21.12
CA ARG A 1207 -26.09 -15.19 -21.47
C ARG A 1207 -25.98 -15.40 -22.99
N GLY A 1208 -25.72 -16.64 -23.39
CA GLY A 1208 -25.68 -17.03 -24.80
C GLY A 1208 -24.32 -16.81 -25.46
N ALA A 1209 -24.31 -16.61 -26.78
CA ALA A 1209 -23.09 -16.57 -27.59
C ALA A 1209 -22.17 -15.37 -27.27
N ASP A 1210 -22.73 -14.29 -26.71
CA ASP A 1210 -22.00 -13.04 -26.49
C ASP A 1210 -21.27 -13.01 -25.14
N GLN A 1211 -21.53 -13.97 -24.23
CA GLN A 1211 -20.96 -13.97 -22.88
C GLN A 1211 -19.43 -13.98 -22.89
N VAL A 1212 -18.82 -14.80 -23.74
CA VAL A 1212 -17.35 -14.87 -23.84
C VAL A 1212 -16.77 -13.55 -24.31
N ALA A 1213 -17.41 -12.88 -25.28
CA ALA A 1213 -16.94 -11.59 -25.77
C ALA A 1213 -17.09 -10.48 -24.72
N ALA A 1214 -18.19 -10.47 -23.97
CA ALA A 1214 -18.41 -9.53 -22.87
C ALA A 1214 -17.33 -9.70 -21.79
N VAL A 1215 -17.09 -10.93 -21.32
CA VAL A 1215 -16.08 -11.21 -20.29
C VAL A 1215 -14.66 -10.93 -20.80
N ALA A 1216 -14.34 -11.32 -22.04
CA ALA A 1216 -13.03 -11.07 -22.67
C ALA A 1216 -12.69 -9.58 -22.82
N SER A 1217 -13.69 -8.70 -22.78
CA SER A 1217 -13.48 -7.25 -22.85
C SER A 1217 -13.05 -6.63 -21.51
N ILE A 1218 -13.20 -7.37 -20.40
CA ILE A 1218 -12.95 -6.88 -19.04
C ILE A 1218 -11.77 -7.61 -18.36
N ILE A 1219 -11.60 -8.93 -18.59
CA ILE A 1219 -10.55 -9.72 -17.90
C ILE A 1219 -9.54 -10.35 -18.87
N ASP A 1220 -8.33 -10.60 -18.36
CA ASP A 1220 -7.35 -11.46 -19.03
C ASP A 1220 -7.80 -12.93 -18.96
N LEU A 1221 -8.41 -13.40 -20.05
CA LEU A 1221 -8.87 -14.79 -20.16
C LEU A 1221 -7.74 -15.82 -20.19
N ASP A 1222 -6.52 -15.45 -20.59
CA ASP A 1222 -5.38 -16.39 -20.59
C ASP A 1222 -4.93 -16.63 -19.14
N GLN A 1223 -4.76 -15.56 -18.36
CA GLN A 1223 -4.45 -15.66 -16.93
C GLN A 1223 -5.54 -16.42 -16.17
N TRP A 1224 -6.82 -16.12 -16.42
CA TRP A 1224 -7.93 -16.86 -15.83
C TRP A 1224 -7.86 -18.37 -16.15
N ALA A 1225 -7.61 -18.72 -17.42
CA ALA A 1225 -7.51 -20.10 -17.85
C ALA A 1225 -6.29 -20.83 -17.24
N ARG A 1226 -5.16 -20.15 -17.05
CA ARG A 1226 -3.96 -20.68 -16.40
C ARG A 1226 -4.21 -20.99 -14.93
N VAL A 1227 -4.83 -20.06 -14.20
CA VAL A 1227 -5.22 -20.27 -12.79
C VAL A 1227 -6.18 -21.45 -12.68
N PHE A 1228 -7.18 -21.54 -13.56
CA PHE A 1228 -8.10 -22.68 -13.59
C PHE A 1228 -7.40 -24.01 -13.91
N ALA A 1229 -6.43 -24.02 -14.83
CA ALA A 1229 -5.64 -25.19 -15.15
C ALA A 1229 -4.77 -25.64 -13.97
N LEU A 1230 -4.14 -24.69 -13.25
CA LEU A 1230 -3.38 -24.97 -12.04
C LEU A 1230 -4.26 -25.58 -10.94
N GLN A 1231 -5.44 -25.00 -10.68
CA GLN A 1231 -6.41 -25.52 -9.72
C GLN A 1231 -6.86 -26.94 -10.10
N SER A 1232 -7.15 -27.18 -11.38
CA SER A 1232 -7.52 -28.50 -11.90
C SER A 1232 -6.39 -29.53 -11.79
N LEU A 1233 -5.15 -29.13 -12.04
CA LEU A 1233 -3.96 -30.00 -11.96
C LEU A 1233 -3.67 -30.43 -10.52
N THR A 1234 -3.76 -29.48 -9.60
CA THR A 1234 -3.40 -29.68 -8.18
C THR A 1234 -4.54 -30.27 -7.36
N GLY A 1235 -5.77 -30.22 -7.87
CA GLY A 1235 -6.96 -30.65 -7.15
C GLY A 1235 -7.32 -29.71 -6.00
N ALA A 1236 -6.97 -28.42 -6.12
CA ALA A 1236 -7.32 -27.39 -5.15
C ALA A 1236 -8.85 -27.19 -5.11
N ALA A 1237 -9.49 -27.87 -4.15
CA ALA A 1237 -10.91 -27.78 -3.88
C ALA A 1237 -11.23 -26.61 -2.93
N ASP A 1238 -12.52 -26.25 -2.83
CA ASP A 1238 -13.02 -25.12 -2.03
C ASP A 1238 -12.52 -23.77 -2.57
N THR A 1239 -12.55 -23.61 -3.89
CA THR A 1239 -12.19 -22.38 -4.61
C THR A 1239 -13.37 -21.89 -5.44
N TYR A 1240 -13.27 -20.69 -5.99
CA TYR A 1240 -14.34 -20.06 -6.77
C TYR A 1240 -14.80 -20.96 -7.93
N THR A 1241 -13.86 -21.65 -8.56
CA THR A 1241 -14.13 -22.51 -9.72
C THR A 1241 -14.42 -23.96 -9.35
N GLN A 1242 -14.15 -24.35 -8.09
CA GLN A 1242 -14.31 -25.72 -7.58
C GLN A 1242 -14.84 -25.73 -6.15
N GLY A 1243 -16.16 -25.88 -5.96
CA GLY A 1243 -16.77 -26.00 -4.64
C GLY A 1243 -18.24 -25.61 -4.63
N GLU A 1244 -18.88 -25.70 -3.47
CA GLU A 1244 -20.27 -25.24 -3.27
C GLU A 1244 -20.34 -23.77 -2.79
N LEU A 1245 -19.22 -23.21 -2.32
CA LEU A 1245 -19.09 -21.83 -1.85
C LEU A 1245 -18.18 -21.07 -2.84
N HIS A 1246 -18.71 -20.09 -3.57
CA HIS A 1246 -17.96 -19.36 -4.59
C HIS A 1246 -17.04 -18.31 -3.90
N HIS A 1247 -15.82 -18.69 -3.53
CA HIS A 1247 -14.86 -17.84 -2.77
C HIS A 1247 -13.40 -18.25 -2.96
N ASN A 1248 -12.46 -17.75 -2.16
CA ASN A 1248 -11.02 -18.03 -2.26
C ASN A 1248 -10.42 -17.64 -3.64
N ILE A 1249 -10.79 -16.45 -4.11
CA ILE A 1249 -10.22 -15.80 -5.29
C ILE A 1249 -9.96 -14.32 -4.98
N GLN A 1250 -8.94 -13.75 -5.60
CA GLN A 1250 -8.69 -12.32 -5.61
C GLN A 1250 -8.66 -11.83 -7.06
N PHE A 1251 -9.18 -10.62 -7.26
CA PHE A 1251 -9.17 -9.91 -8.53
C PHE A 1251 -8.26 -8.70 -8.36
N TYR A 1252 -7.47 -8.40 -9.37
CA TYR A 1252 -6.59 -7.25 -9.39
C TYR A 1252 -6.92 -6.41 -10.62
N VAL A 1253 -7.24 -5.14 -10.39
CA VAL A 1253 -7.43 -4.13 -11.42
C VAL A 1253 -6.11 -3.37 -11.53
N ARG A 1254 -5.45 -3.45 -12.67
CA ARG A 1254 -4.16 -2.78 -12.89
C ARG A 1254 -4.36 -1.26 -12.98
N PRO A 1255 -3.37 -0.44 -12.59
CA PRO A 1255 -3.47 1.01 -12.68
C PRO A 1255 -3.83 1.53 -14.09
N GLU A 1256 -3.40 0.82 -15.14
CA GLU A 1256 -3.65 1.18 -16.53
C GLU A 1256 -4.99 0.69 -17.11
N ASP A 1257 -5.72 -0.18 -16.38
CA ASP A 1257 -7.01 -0.75 -16.80
C ASP A 1257 -8.18 0.08 -16.30
#